data_AF-A0A1L9USW7-F1
#
_entry.id   AF-A0A1L9USW7-F1
#
_cell.length_a   1.000
_cell.length_b   1.000
_cell.length_c   1.000
_cell.angle_alpha   90.00
_cell.angle_beta   90.00
_cell.angle_gamma   90.00
#
_symmetry.space_group_name_H-M   'P 1'
#
loop_
_entity.id
_entity.type
_entity.pdbx_description
1 polymer ?
#
loop_
_entity_poly.entity_id
_entity_poly.type
_entity_poly.pdbx_seq_one_letter_code
_entity_poly.pdbx_strand_id
1 'polypeptide(L)'
;MSYGETPEAMDLYMADGPIPLSAAMDTYRINRYNISQPTVQVNRLIQGGLRYQKLNLSSAGELEITGVGFKPAVDNTPVSHLPGAFACSDPVLNRIWNVGARTVQLNEFPANSLPNFWVITDEGAFIDSLSPQPFAADYAATLTAYELEFDVKPVKNGFGFTVLSDTLGNGVYILVNIANSSVSAYAGPTEVGSPVLASAVLPSSVTLNNWHTVGSTVNLAQISVTIDGAPVLNFTQNSAFYGSFGLGASFQQAAIFTNVSLTVSGSEMYSSSLTDESALQDFLIGTNPLPVSVDGSRRDRIAYGGDLDITTPSSFASTYGREYINGTITLLGSARMLPGFFMPNVKVQQPPRTSDIQVNITGLIGYSFNLVSAMAQYYEQTGDSVFLSKWAPKAAGLFDWAHSQTLPNGLFNISNPTFGGDWNHYDPSVSGIVSKFNLVYAYALNQWLPFMAAGGLNATMYASRLQSLQEAINSELWSDSLQAYYLSDSHRDFFSQEANALAILSGTASSGSEDRTQAILASMSRELYVPAGPLSFSNKSAASGWAQKISPYASGYHLKAAFQANDSVNAKHLLYSLWAPMSDPAHKNYTGCTWEVLDSDGTPGLDIGTSLCHAWGAGPTADLSRYILGVQPVTPGFRQWQVAPQSFDLGWAEGKYPIPQGALSVKWSFDENGFVQMHVTSPCGTNGTVYLPQPLQKTLGSYHVSGGVPNGKGGFTVEGMDFTFRQTS
;
A
#
# COMPACT_ATOMS: atom_id res chain seq x y z
N MET A 1 14.37 13.10 21.75
CA MET A 1 14.03 13.48 20.36
C MET A 1 12.73 12.78 20.01
N SER A 2 11.78 13.51 19.44
CA SER A 2 10.46 13.03 19.05
C SER A 2 10.23 13.32 17.56
N TYR A 3 9.56 12.45 16.83
CA TYR A 3 9.41 12.53 15.37
C TYR A 3 7.93 12.50 14.96
N GLY A 4 7.53 13.24 13.93
CA GLY A 4 6.14 13.26 13.48
C GLY A 4 5.94 13.73 12.04
N GLU A 5 4.87 13.27 11.39
CA GLU A 5 4.41 13.83 10.11
C GLU A 5 3.59 15.13 10.28
N THR A 6 2.91 15.29 11.42
CA THR A 6 2.09 16.47 11.75
C THR A 6 2.69 17.28 12.91
N PRO A 7 2.43 18.60 12.97
CA PRO A 7 2.85 19.39 14.13
C PRO A 7 2.11 18.96 15.41
N GLU A 8 0.85 18.53 15.31
CA GLU A 8 0.06 18.04 16.45
C GLU A 8 0.73 16.86 17.16
N ALA A 9 1.42 16.01 16.41
CA ALA A 9 2.17 14.88 16.99
C ALA A 9 3.24 15.36 17.95
N MET A 10 3.85 16.51 17.72
CA MET A 10 4.93 17.02 18.58
C MET A 10 4.47 17.43 19.98
N ASP A 11 3.18 17.55 20.21
CA ASP A 11 2.60 17.86 21.52
C ASP A 11 2.22 16.60 22.32
N LEU A 12 2.25 15.42 21.71
CA LEU A 12 2.01 14.16 22.39
C LEU A 12 3.28 13.57 23.01
N TYR A 13 3.13 12.87 24.13
CA TYR A 13 4.24 12.24 24.84
C TYR A 13 5.00 11.21 23.97
N MET A 14 4.28 10.40 23.18
CA MET A 14 4.85 9.40 22.26
C MET A 14 4.94 9.87 20.81
N ALA A 15 4.79 11.18 20.58
CA ALA A 15 4.69 11.72 19.24
C ALA A 15 3.62 11.01 18.39
N ASP A 16 3.96 10.52 17.21
CA ASP A 16 3.09 9.70 16.36
C ASP A 16 3.45 8.19 16.42
N GLY A 17 4.11 7.75 17.50
CA GLY A 17 4.29 6.35 17.86
C GLY A 17 3.49 5.93 19.12
N PRO A 18 3.55 4.66 19.54
CA PRO A 18 4.26 3.57 18.86
C PRO A 18 3.53 3.06 17.61
N ILE A 19 4.29 2.57 16.63
CA ILE A 19 3.81 1.93 15.40
C ILE A 19 4.39 0.51 15.33
N PRO A 20 3.69 -0.51 15.84
CA PRO A 20 4.26 -1.83 16.11
C PRO A 20 4.20 -2.82 14.93
N LEU A 21 3.60 -2.41 13.82
CA LEU A 21 3.16 -3.31 12.73
C LEU A 21 4.30 -4.08 12.05
N SER A 22 5.38 -3.38 11.69
CA SER A 22 6.56 -4.01 11.12
C SER A 22 7.85 -3.53 11.79
N ALA A 23 8.83 -4.42 11.80
CA ALA A 23 10.18 -4.18 12.27
C ALA A 23 11.03 -3.32 11.30
N ALA A 24 10.41 -2.55 10.39
CA ALA A 24 11.12 -1.81 9.35
C ALA A 24 11.51 -0.40 9.77
N MET A 25 11.27 -0.04 11.03
CA MET A 25 11.55 1.27 11.62
C MET A 25 11.60 1.19 13.15
N ASP A 26 12.09 2.24 13.80
CA ASP A 26 11.92 2.47 15.22
C ASP A 26 10.44 2.61 15.57
N THR A 27 9.89 1.64 16.31
CA THR A 27 8.45 1.58 16.55
C THR A 27 7.98 2.68 17.47
N TYR A 28 8.77 3.11 18.47
CA TYR A 28 8.33 4.13 19.42
C TYR A 28 8.47 5.56 18.91
N ARG A 29 9.27 5.78 17.85
CA ARG A 29 9.46 7.09 17.22
C ARG A 29 9.81 8.21 18.21
N ILE A 30 10.52 7.81 19.26
CA ILE A 30 11.14 8.68 20.25
C ILE A 30 12.44 8.04 20.69
N ASN A 31 13.50 8.84 20.71
CA ASN A 31 14.80 8.43 21.26
C ASN A 31 15.20 9.32 22.41
N ARG A 32 15.73 8.71 23.48
CA ARG A 32 16.27 9.41 24.64
C ARG A 32 17.75 9.08 24.78
N TYR A 33 18.57 10.12 24.87
CA TYR A 33 20.01 10.02 24.99
C TYR A 33 20.47 10.63 26.31
N ASN A 34 21.38 9.94 27.00
CA ASN A 34 22.10 10.49 28.14
C ASN A 34 23.40 11.11 27.63
N ILE A 35 23.46 12.45 27.62
CA ILE A 35 24.61 13.20 27.10
C ILE A 35 25.35 13.83 28.27
N SER A 36 26.56 13.34 28.56
CA SER A 36 27.45 13.88 29.61
C SER A 36 28.74 14.50 29.05
N GLN A 37 29.02 14.29 27.76
CA GLN A 37 30.19 14.77 27.05
C GLN A 37 29.85 14.98 25.57
N PRO A 38 30.59 15.84 24.84
CA PRO A 38 30.38 16.05 23.41
C PRO A 38 30.42 14.73 22.63
N THR A 39 29.41 14.46 21.82
CA THR A 39 29.29 13.22 21.05
C THR A 39 28.37 13.39 19.86
N VAL A 40 28.56 12.56 18.83
CA VAL A 40 27.64 12.43 17.70
C VAL A 40 26.71 11.26 17.98
N GLN A 41 25.41 11.52 18.01
CA GLN A 41 24.38 10.49 18.16
C GLN A 41 23.83 10.11 16.79
N VAL A 42 23.89 8.82 16.46
CA VAL A 42 23.29 8.26 15.23
C VAL A 42 22.30 7.18 15.65
N ASN A 43 21.04 7.38 15.30
CA ASN A 43 20.02 6.35 15.52
C ASN A 43 20.34 5.10 14.69
N ARG A 44 20.25 3.94 15.33
CA ARG A 44 20.45 2.64 14.67
C ARG A 44 19.29 2.30 13.73
N LEU A 45 18.06 2.55 14.18
CA LEU A 45 16.85 2.23 13.43
C LEU A 45 16.36 3.43 12.62
N ILE A 46 15.69 3.11 11.52
CA ILE A 46 15.05 4.09 10.64
C ILE A 46 13.86 4.69 11.37
N GLN A 47 13.72 6.02 11.41
CA GLN A 47 12.53 6.64 12.02
C GLN A 47 11.28 6.54 11.12
N GLY A 48 11.47 6.28 9.83
CA GLY A 48 10.41 6.32 8.81
C GLY A 48 10.18 7.73 8.27
N GLY A 49 9.07 7.93 7.56
CA GLY A 49 8.63 9.24 7.08
C GLY A 49 8.42 10.23 8.23
N LEU A 50 8.97 11.44 8.12
CA LEU A 50 8.82 12.49 9.13
C LEU A 50 8.95 13.89 8.49
N ARG A 51 8.23 14.86 9.04
CA ARG A 51 8.32 16.29 8.69
C ARG A 51 8.86 17.12 9.84
N TYR A 52 8.53 16.72 11.07
CA TYR A 52 8.89 17.40 12.29
C TYR A 52 9.80 16.54 13.16
N GLN A 53 10.77 17.20 13.78
CA GLN A 53 11.61 16.64 14.84
C GLN A 53 11.64 17.64 16.01
N LYS A 54 11.28 17.18 17.21
CA LYS A 54 11.33 17.97 18.44
C LYS A 54 12.43 17.47 19.36
N LEU A 55 13.24 18.39 19.86
CA LEU A 55 14.30 18.12 20.84
C LEU A 55 13.84 18.64 22.20
N ASN A 56 13.80 17.73 23.19
CA ASN A 56 13.40 18.02 24.55
C ASN A 56 14.56 17.72 25.49
N LEU A 57 14.88 18.65 26.40
CA LEU A 57 15.79 18.39 27.52
C LEU A 57 15.02 17.69 28.64
N SER A 58 15.44 16.48 28.99
CA SER A 58 14.82 15.70 30.07
C SER A 58 15.30 16.08 31.47
N SER A 59 16.33 16.91 31.56
CA SER A 59 16.91 17.43 32.81
C SER A 59 17.27 18.90 32.64
N ALA A 60 17.34 19.63 33.75
CA ALA A 60 17.82 21.01 33.73
C ALA A 60 19.28 21.09 33.21
N GLY A 61 19.56 22.09 32.39
CA GLY A 61 20.88 22.30 31.80
C GLY A 61 20.78 22.96 30.43
N GLU A 62 21.93 23.07 29.78
CA GLU A 62 22.08 23.58 28.42
C GLU A 62 22.71 22.49 27.55
N LEU A 63 22.23 22.37 26.32
CA LEU A 63 22.79 21.48 25.31
C LEU A 63 23.10 22.33 24.07
N GLU A 64 24.37 22.41 23.71
CA GLU A 64 24.80 23.00 22.46
C GLU A 64 24.74 21.95 21.35
N ILE A 65 24.09 22.29 20.24
CA ILE A 65 23.94 21.42 19.08
C ILE A 65 24.70 22.04 17.92
N THR A 66 25.76 21.37 17.47
CA THR A 66 26.58 21.84 16.36
C THR A 66 26.02 21.43 14.99
N GLY A 67 25.14 20.43 14.94
CA GLY A 67 24.51 19.97 13.71
C GLY A 67 23.37 18.97 13.94
N VAL A 68 22.39 19.00 13.04
CA VAL A 68 21.29 18.03 12.94
C VAL A 68 21.13 17.68 11.47
N GLY A 69 20.90 16.41 11.16
CA GLY A 69 20.72 15.96 9.78
C GLY A 69 20.11 14.57 9.70
N PHE A 70 19.78 14.17 8.47
CA PHE A 70 19.20 12.87 8.16
C PHE A 70 20.11 12.10 7.22
N LYS A 71 20.25 10.80 7.47
CA LYS A 71 20.81 9.86 6.51
C LYS A 71 19.64 9.24 5.74
N PRO A 72 19.49 9.50 4.44
CA PRO A 72 18.40 8.90 3.67
C PRO A 72 18.56 7.38 3.62
N ALA A 73 17.45 6.67 3.83
CA ALA A 73 17.37 5.20 3.70
C ALA A 73 16.85 4.75 2.32
N VAL A 74 16.38 5.72 1.52
CA VAL A 74 15.81 5.57 0.17
C VAL A 74 16.46 6.60 -0.75
N ASP A 75 16.21 6.49 -2.06
CA ASP A 75 16.71 7.47 -3.04
C ASP A 75 16.24 8.90 -2.69
N ASN A 76 17.16 9.85 -2.74
CA ASN A 76 16.90 11.27 -2.48
C ASN A 76 17.13 12.17 -3.72
N THR A 77 17.18 11.56 -4.91
CA THR A 77 17.21 12.27 -6.19
C THR A 77 16.09 13.31 -6.24
N PRO A 78 16.39 14.60 -6.49
CA PRO A 78 15.34 15.61 -6.56
C PRO A 78 14.30 15.24 -7.62
N VAL A 79 13.01 15.53 -7.38
CA VAL A 79 11.92 15.18 -8.30
C VAL A 79 12.17 15.70 -9.73
N SER A 80 12.81 16.86 -9.87
CA SER A 80 13.20 17.46 -11.16
C SER A 80 14.27 16.68 -11.94
N HIS A 81 14.93 15.71 -11.31
CA HIS A 81 15.98 14.85 -11.88
C HIS A 81 15.54 13.38 -11.98
N LEU A 82 14.29 13.06 -11.65
CA LEU A 82 13.78 11.70 -11.85
C LEU A 82 13.78 11.32 -13.34
N PRO A 83 13.80 10.01 -13.67
CA PRO A 83 13.75 9.56 -15.05
C PRO A 83 12.54 10.07 -15.83
N GLY A 84 11.37 10.10 -15.18
CA GLY A 84 10.13 10.66 -15.70
C GLY A 84 9.91 12.11 -15.24
N ALA A 85 9.18 12.87 -16.04
CA ALA A 85 8.88 14.27 -15.79
C ALA A 85 7.53 14.69 -16.39
N PHE A 86 6.85 15.62 -15.73
CA PHE A 86 5.61 16.22 -16.21
C PHE A 86 5.51 17.69 -15.78
N ALA A 87 5.07 18.53 -16.70
CA ALA A 87 4.67 19.90 -16.44
C ALA A 87 3.55 20.31 -17.39
N CYS A 88 2.68 21.20 -16.95
CA CYS A 88 1.62 21.79 -17.76
C CYS A 88 1.35 23.24 -17.36
N SER A 89 0.47 23.90 -18.11
CA SER A 89 0.06 25.29 -17.85
C SER A 89 -0.64 25.52 -16.51
N ASP A 90 -1.03 24.45 -15.82
CA ASP A 90 -1.70 24.51 -14.52
C ASP A 90 -0.71 24.17 -13.38
N PRO A 91 -0.34 25.15 -12.54
CA PRO A 91 0.61 24.93 -11.47
C PRO A 91 0.09 23.99 -10.37
N VAL A 92 -1.23 23.78 -10.25
CA VAL A 92 -1.82 22.84 -9.29
C VAL A 92 -1.53 21.41 -9.73
N LEU A 93 -1.79 21.08 -11.00
CA LEU A 93 -1.51 19.75 -11.53
C LEU A 93 -0.02 19.39 -11.48
N ASN A 94 0.85 20.39 -11.69
CA ASN A 94 2.30 20.21 -11.53
C ASN A 94 2.67 19.83 -10.09
N ARG A 95 2.05 20.45 -9.08
CA ARG A 95 2.27 20.08 -7.68
C ARG A 95 1.74 18.68 -7.37
N ILE A 96 0.54 18.35 -7.85
CA ILE A 96 -0.07 17.02 -7.68
C ILE A 96 0.85 15.93 -8.23
N TRP A 97 1.36 16.09 -9.46
CA TRP A 97 2.29 15.13 -10.07
C TRP A 97 3.58 15.00 -9.26
N ASN A 98 4.19 16.12 -8.86
CA ASN A 98 5.44 16.12 -8.09
C ASN A 98 5.31 15.43 -6.73
N VAL A 99 4.20 15.66 -6.03
CA VAL A 99 3.91 15.06 -4.73
C VAL A 99 3.66 13.56 -4.85
N GLY A 100 2.96 13.10 -5.88
CA GLY A 100 2.80 11.67 -6.13
C GLY A 100 4.12 10.98 -6.51
N ALA A 101 4.93 11.58 -7.39
CA ALA A 101 6.27 11.09 -7.72
C ALA A 101 7.19 10.98 -6.48
N ARG A 102 7.18 12.00 -5.61
CA ARG A 102 7.92 11.97 -4.34
C ARG A 102 7.40 10.89 -3.39
N THR A 103 6.10 10.65 -3.37
CA THR A 103 5.50 9.60 -2.54
C THR A 103 6.00 8.24 -2.96
N VAL A 104 5.98 7.91 -4.27
CA VAL A 104 6.49 6.63 -4.76
C VAL A 104 7.97 6.47 -4.40
N GLN A 105 8.80 7.48 -4.64
CA GLN A 105 10.23 7.44 -4.30
C GLN A 105 10.49 7.16 -2.82
N LEU A 106 9.69 7.73 -1.91
CA LEU A 106 9.85 7.52 -0.46
C LEU A 106 9.39 6.13 0.02
N ASN A 107 8.64 5.40 -0.81
CA ASN A 107 8.13 4.06 -0.54
C ASN A 107 8.95 2.95 -1.23
N GLU A 108 9.95 3.30 -2.05
CA GLU A 108 10.84 2.38 -2.75
C GLU A 108 12.11 2.09 -1.91
N PHE A 109 12.14 0.95 -1.23
CA PHE A 109 13.22 0.56 -0.33
C PHE A 109 14.27 -0.28 -1.06
N PRO A 110 15.55 0.16 -1.12
CA PRO A 110 16.60 -0.63 -1.73
C PRO A 110 16.80 -1.96 -0.99
N ALA A 111 17.28 -2.99 -1.69
CA ALA A 111 17.67 -4.24 -1.05
C ALA A 111 18.73 -3.99 0.02
N ASN A 112 18.61 -4.70 1.13
CA ASN A 112 19.51 -4.65 2.28
C ASN A 112 19.65 -3.24 2.91
N SER A 113 18.59 -2.43 2.86
CA SER A 113 18.60 -1.07 3.41
C SER A 113 18.05 -0.98 4.83
N LEU A 114 17.26 -1.96 5.27
CA LEU A 114 16.75 -2.02 6.63
C LEU A 114 17.81 -2.58 7.59
N PRO A 115 18.06 -1.93 8.75
CA PRO A 115 18.93 -2.49 9.77
C PRO A 115 18.24 -3.67 10.47
N ASN A 116 19.03 -4.61 11.02
CA ASN A 116 18.51 -5.65 11.91
C ASN A 116 17.76 -5.00 13.08
N PHE A 117 16.54 -5.44 13.35
CA PHE A 117 15.69 -4.81 14.36
C PHE A 117 16.21 -5.07 15.77
N TRP A 118 16.53 -6.33 16.07
CA TRP A 118 17.21 -6.76 17.31
C TRP A 118 18.72 -6.77 17.14
N VAL A 119 19.44 -6.71 18.26
CA VAL A 119 20.89 -6.91 18.29
C VAL A 119 21.16 -8.30 18.86
N ILE A 120 21.67 -9.21 18.04
CA ILE A 120 22.07 -10.55 18.51
C ILE A 120 23.45 -10.48 19.15
N THR A 121 23.59 -11.12 20.31
CA THR A 121 24.84 -11.19 21.09
C THR A 121 25.11 -12.63 21.51
N ASP A 122 26.31 -12.90 22.02
CA ASP A 122 26.67 -14.22 22.56
C ASP A 122 25.80 -14.63 23.78
N GLU A 123 25.12 -13.68 24.42
CA GLU A 123 24.20 -13.93 25.54
C GLU A 123 22.73 -14.10 25.11
N GLY A 124 22.37 -13.71 23.88
CA GLY A 124 21.00 -13.70 23.37
C GLY A 124 20.62 -12.44 22.60
N ALA A 125 19.33 -12.27 22.31
CA ALA A 125 18.81 -11.11 21.60
C ALA A 125 18.61 -9.91 22.54
N PHE A 126 19.39 -8.85 22.34
CA PHE A 126 19.20 -7.57 23.02
C PHE A 126 18.14 -6.72 22.31
N ILE A 127 17.14 -6.29 23.07
CA ILE A 127 16.01 -5.49 22.61
C ILE A 127 15.92 -4.24 23.50
N ASP A 128 15.92 -3.04 22.91
CA ASP A 128 15.81 -1.76 23.61
C ASP A 128 14.72 -0.90 22.97
N SER A 129 13.65 -0.65 23.72
CA SER A 129 12.55 0.23 23.30
C SER A 129 11.97 -0.16 21.94
N LEU A 130 11.58 -1.43 21.78
CA LEU A 130 10.97 -1.95 20.56
C LEU A 130 9.73 -2.77 20.86
N SER A 131 8.66 -2.49 20.13
CA SER A 131 7.42 -3.25 20.24
C SER A 131 7.67 -4.71 19.86
N PRO A 132 7.00 -5.67 20.52
CA PRO A 132 7.17 -7.08 20.23
C PRO A 132 6.93 -7.42 18.77
N GLN A 133 7.78 -8.28 18.21
CA GLN A 133 7.60 -8.82 16.86
C GLN A 133 7.20 -10.30 16.95
N PRO A 134 6.13 -10.72 16.25
CA PRO A 134 5.57 -12.06 16.36
C PRO A 134 6.46 -13.10 15.69
N PHE A 135 6.54 -14.29 16.29
CA PHE A 135 7.07 -15.49 15.65
C PHE A 135 6.20 -15.88 14.45
N ALA A 136 6.82 -16.14 13.30
CA ALA A 136 6.16 -16.09 11.99
C ALA A 136 6.21 -17.40 11.18
N ALA A 137 6.21 -18.56 11.85
CA ALA A 137 6.02 -19.84 11.16
C ALA A 137 4.60 -19.98 10.55
N ASP A 138 4.43 -20.84 9.56
CA ASP A 138 3.16 -21.00 8.83
C ASP A 138 1.95 -21.32 9.72
N TYR A 139 2.15 -22.09 10.81
CA TYR A 139 1.10 -22.43 11.76
C TYR A 139 0.88 -21.35 12.84
N ALA A 140 1.83 -20.42 13.00
CA ALA A 140 1.95 -19.52 14.14
C ALA A 140 0.73 -18.59 14.26
N ALA A 141 0.24 -18.07 13.13
CA ALA A 141 -0.92 -17.18 13.07
C ALA A 141 -2.25 -17.87 13.44
N THR A 142 -2.30 -19.20 13.53
CA THR A 142 -3.52 -19.96 13.83
C THR A 142 -3.55 -20.54 15.24
N LEU A 143 -2.47 -20.34 16.01
CA LEU A 143 -2.35 -20.89 17.36
C LEU A 143 -3.39 -20.27 18.29
N THR A 144 -4.11 -21.10 19.04
CA THR A 144 -5.09 -20.66 20.04
C THR A 144 -4.74 -21.11 21.45
N ALA A 145 -3.87 -22.11 21.59
CA ALA A 145 -3.37 -22.57 22.87
C ALA A 145 -1.93 -23.10 22.75
N TYR A 146 -1.08 -22.75 23.70
CA TYR A 146 0.32 -23.16 23.76
C TYR A 146 0.95 -22.81 25.12
N GLU A 147 2.10 -23.43 25.38
CA GLU A 147 3.02 -23.04 26.45
C GLU A 147 4.21 -22.30 25.82
N LEU A 148 4.54 -21.13 26.34
CA LEU A 148 5.71 -20.34 25.98
C LEU A 148 6.65 -20.27 27.17
N GLU A 149 7.92 -20.56 26.97
CA GLU A 149 8.97 -20.36 27.97
C GLU A 149 10.16 -19.62 27.34
N PHE A 150 10.76 -18.69 28.08
CA PHE A 150 12.01 -18.06 27.68
C PHE A 150 12.77 -17.53 28.90
N ASP A 151 14.09 -17.41 28.77
CA ASP A 151 14.92 -16.73 29.75
C ASP A 151 15.14 -15.27 29.35
N VAL A 152 15.08 -14.37 30.33
CA VAL A 152 15.28 -12.93 30.12
C VAL A 152 16.19 -12.34 31.19
N LYS A 153 17.10 -11.47 30.77
CA LYS A 153 17.92 -10.62 31.63
C LYS A 153 17.54 -9.17 31.42
N PRO A 154 16.68 -8.59 32.29
CA PRO A 154 16.27 -7.19 32.17
C PRO A 154 17.45 -6.27 32.50
N VAL A 155 17.88 -5.42 31.56
CA VAL A 155 19.05 -4.54 31.72
C VAL A 155 18.63 -3.13 32.16
N LYS A 156 17.42 -2.71 31.76
CA LYS A 156 16.89 -1.38 32.08
C LYS A 156 15.37 -1.43 32.24
N ASN A 157 14.87 -0.97 33.40
CA ASN A 157 13.46 -0.77 33.76
C ASN A 157 12.49 -1.98 33.66
N GLY A 158 12.71 -2.97 32.80
CA GLY A 158 11.82 -4.11 32.60
C GLY A 158 11.92 -4.71 31.20
N PHE A 159 10.87 -5.40 30.76
CA PHE A 159 10.73 -6.03 29.45
C PHE A 159 9.26 -6.24 29.08
N GLY A 160 8.97 -6.64 27.85
CA GLY A 160 7.62 -6.97 27.43
C GLY A 160 7.56 -8.09 26.38
N PHE A 161 6.40 -8.71 26.24
CA PHE A 161 6.16 -9.74 25.23
C PHE A 161 4.67 -9.78 24.88
N THR A 162 4.34 -10.24 23.69
CA THR A 162 2.94 -10.52 23.30
C THR A 162 2.66 -12.01 23.31
N VAL A 163 1.42 -12.36 23.63
CA VAL A 163 0.82 -13.68 23.36
C VAL A 163 -0.46 -13.48 22.54
N LEU A 164 -0.93 -14.52 21.87
CA LEU A 164 -2.00 -14.46 20.86
C LEU A 164 -1.75 -13.33 19.86
N SER A 165 -0.50 -13.19 19.43
CA SER A 165 -0.03 -12.13 18.56
C SER A 165 -0.26 -12.51 17.10
N ASP A 166 -1.08 -11.74 16.41
CA ASP A 166 -1.24 -11.85 14.96
C ASP A 166 0.07 -11.47 14.22
N THR A 167 0.06 -11.62 12.90
CA THR A 167 1.23 -11.33 12.06
C THR A 167 1.66 -9.86 12.07
N LEU A 168 0.77 -8.95 12.47
CA LEU A 168 1.02 -7.50 12.58
C LEU A 168 1.37 -7.08 14.03
N GLY A 169 1.54 -8.05 14.95
CA GLY A 169 1.93 -7.79 16.33
C GLY A 169 0.78 -7.46 17.28
N ASN A 170 -0.47 -7.53 16.80
CA ASN A 170 -1.65 -7.24 17.60
C ASN A 170 -2.05 -8.49 18.42
N GLY A 171 -2.27 -8.35 19.72
CA GLY A 171 -2.54 -9.50 20.60
C GLY A 171 -2.80 -9.09 22.05
N VAL A 172 -2.24 -9.84 22.99
CA VAL A 172 -2.21 -9.48 24.42
C VAL A 172 -0.78 -9.16 24.81
N TYR A 173 -0.50 -7.89 25.07
CA TYR A 173 0.82 -7.42 25.49
C TYR A 173 0.98 -7.54 27.00
N ILE A 174 1.99 -8.28 27.44
CA ILE A 174 2.40 -8.41 28.83
C ILE A 174 3.60 -7.50 29.07
N LEU A 175 3.44 -6.52 29.96
CA LEU A 175 4.48 -5.61 30.41
C LEU A 175 4.97 -6.03 31.78
N VAL A 176 6.27 -6.29 31.91
CA VAL A 176 6.95 -6.47 33.20
C VAL A 176 7.76 -5.21 33.48
N ASN A 177 7.36 -4.44 34.49
CA ASN A 177 8.02 -3.19 34.87
C ASN A 177 8.64 -3.31 36.27
N ILE A 178 9.96 -3.44 36.29
CA ILE A 178 10.75 -3.59 37.51
C ILE A 178 10.90 -2.25 38.22
N ALA A 179 10.97 -1.14 37.48
CA ALA A 179 11.15 0.19 38.05
C ALA A 179 9.99 0.63 38.97
N ASN A 180 8.77 0.11 38.74
CA ASN A 180 7.60 0.37 39.57
C ASN A 180 7.02 -0.90 40.24
N SER A 181 7.74 -2.02 40.20
CA SER A 181 7.31 -3.31 40.76
C SER A 181 5.92 -3.77 40.28
N SER A 182 5.64 -3.68 38.98
CA SER A 182 4.34 -4.08 38.41
C SER A 182 4.47 -5.04 37.24
N VAL A 183 3.44 -5.86 37.06
CA VAL A 183 3.20 -6.65 35.84
C VAL A 183 1.78 -6.41 35.38
N SER A 184 1.59 -6.14 34.09
CA SER A 184 0.27 -5.78 33.54
C SER A 184 0.07 -6.39 32.16
N ALA A 185 -1.18 -6.70 31.83
CA ALA A 185 -1.61 -7.18 30.53
C ALA A 185 -2.48 -6.14 29.84
N TYR A 186 -2.29 -5.95 28.53
CA TYR A 186 -2.98 -4.96 27.71
C TYR A 186 -3.56 -5.61 26.45
N ALA A 187 -4.72 -5.12 25.99
CA ALA A 187 -5.31 -5.50 24.72
C ALA A 187 -4.64 -4.71 23.59
N GLY A 188 -3.83 -5.39 22.79
CA GLY A 188 -3.11 -4.82 21.67
C GLY A 188 -1.60 -5.08 21.74
N PRO A 189 -0.81 -4.33 20.95
CA PRO A 189 0.60 -4.59 20.71
C PRO A 189 1.56 -3.91 21.71
N THR A 190 1.04 -3.02 22.54
CA THR A 190 1.82 -2.16 23.47
C THR A 190 0.93 -1.71 24.64
N GLU A 191 1.52 -1.13 25.66
CA GLU A 191 0.84 -0.46 26.77
C GLU A 191 0.28 0.93 26.41
N VAL A 192 0.78 1.57 25.36
CA VAL A 192 0.39 2.94 25.00
C VAL A 192 -0.91 2.94 24.22
N GLY A 193 -1.95 3.56 24.78
CA GLY A 193 -3.27 3.66 24.13
C GLY A 193 -4.10 2.37 24.17
N SER A 194 -3.56 1.29 24.74
CA SER A 194 -4.24 0.00 24.83
C SER A 194 -5.02 -0.17 26.14
N PRO A 195 -6.22 -0.80 26.10
CA PRO A 195 -6.97 -1.14 27.31
C PRO A 195 -6.21 -2.10 28.23
N VAL A 196 -6.23 -1.85 29.54
CA VAL A 196 -5.67 -2.76 30.56
C VAL A 196 -6.62 -3.94 30.75
N LEU A 197 -6.08 -5.16 30.72
CA LEU A 197 -6.80 -6.41 30.93
C LEU A 197 -6.58 -6.96 32.34
N ALA A 198 -5.36 -6.88 32.85
CA ALA A 198 -5.00 -7.34 34.18
C ALA A 198 -3.77 -6.59 34.72
N SER A 199 -3.60 -6.55 36.04
CA SER A 199 -2.39 -6.02 36.67
C SER A 199 -2.15 -6.65 38.03
N ALA A 200 -0.89 -6.83 38.39
CA ALA A 200 -0.46 -7.32 39.69
C ALA A 200 0.86 -6.67 40.12
N VAL A 201 1.23 -6.89 41.39
CA VAL A 201 2.54 -6.48 41.93
C VAL A 201 3.59 -7.51 41.52
N LEU A 202 4.70 -7.04 40.98
CA LEU A 202 5.83 -7.89 40.62
C LEU A 202 6.60 -8.33 41.87
N PRO A 203 6.94 -9.62 42.04
CA PRO A 203 7.75 -10.08 43.16
C PRO A 203 9.11 -9.37 43.22
N SER A 204 9.58 -9.04 44.43
CA SER A 204 10.87 -8.36 44.64
C SER A 204 12.09 -9.20 44.25
N SER A 205 11.92 -10.50 43.99
CA SER A 205 12.94 -11.38 43.43
C SER A 205 13.27 -11.08 41.97
N VAL A 206 12.33 -10.48 41.22
CA VAL A 206 12.54 -10.09 39.83
C VAL A 206 13.33 -8.79 39.78
N THR A 207 14.56 -8.83 39.29
CA THR A 207 15.53 -7.74 39.41
C THR A 207 16.26 -7.47 38.11
N LEU A 208 16.89 -6.30 38.02
CA LEU A 208 17.73 -5.97 36.86
C LEU A 208 19.04 -6.76 36.91
N ASN A 209 19.58 -7.06 35.73
CA ASN A 209 20.88 -7.71 35.48
C ASN A 209 21.00 -9.14 36.02
N ASN A 210 19.89 -9.79 36.37
CA ASN A 210 19.81 -11.21 36.68
C ASN A 210 18.94 -11.92 35.65
N TRP A 211 19.22 -13.20 35.42
CA TRP A 211 18.39 -14.06 34.57
C TRP A 211 17.13 -14.47 35.31
N HIS A 212 16.02 -14.43 34.59
CA HIS A 212 14.70 -14.87 35.05
C HIS A 212 14.07 -15.76 33.98
N THR A 213 13.46 -16.86 34.40
CA THR A 213 12.72 -17.75 33.50
C THR A 213 11.26 -17.35 33.51
N VAL A 214 10.72 -17.01 32.35
CA VAL A 214 9.32 -16.62 32.16
C VAL A 214 8.57 -17.76 31.52
N GLY A 215 7.51 -18.23 32.16
CA GLY A 215 6.57 -19.20 31.59
C GLY A 215 5.22 -18.55 31.32
N SER A 216 4.55 -18.93 30.24
CA SER A 216 3.19 -18.50 29.93
C SER A 216 2.36 -19.65 29.38
N THR A 217 1.25 -19.94 30.06
CA THR A 217 0.22 -20.85 29.58
C THR A 217 -0.88 -20.05 28.93
N VAL A 218 -1.07 -20.27 27.63
CA VAL A 218 -2.05 -19.55 26.81
C VAL A 218 -3.12 -20.54 26.38
N ASN A 219 -4.39 -20.24 26.69
CA ASN A 219 -5.54 -21.01 26.26
C ASN A 219 -6.70 -20.08 25.90
N LEU A 220 -6.69 -19.63 24.65
CA LEU A 220 -7.68 -18.75 24.01
C LEU A 220 -8.06 -17.51 24.83
N ALA A 221 -8.92 -17.66 25.83
CA ALA A 221 -9.34 -16.59 26.73
C ALA A 221 -8.54 -16.57 28.05
N GLN A 222 -8.02 -17.69 28.52
CA GLN A 222 -7.30 -17.80 29.79
C GLN A 222 -5.78 -17.71 29.57
N ILE A 223 -5.13 -16.80 30.28
CA ILE A 223 -3.68 -16.61 30.21
C ILE A 223 -3.12 -16.60 31.64
N SER A 224 -2.09 -17.39 31.89
CA SER A 224 -1.29 -17.30 33.12
C SER A 224 0.19 -17.10 32.80
N VAL A 225 0.86 -16.30 33.62
CA VAL A 225 2.29 -15.98 33.50
C VAL A 225 2.98 -16.31 34.82
N THR A 226 4.12 -16.99 34.74
CA THR A 226 5.03 -17.26 35.85
C THR A 226 6.38 -16.60 35.59
N ILE A 227 7.06 -16.20 36.66
CA ILE A 227 8.46 -15.77 36.63
C ILE A 227 9.20 -16.52 37.73
N ASP A 228 10.28 -17.21 37.38
CA ASP A 228 11.05 -18.10 38.26
C ASP A 228 10.17 -19.15 38.96
N GLY A 229 9.16 -19.65 38.23
CA GLY A 229 8.17 -20.62 38.72
C GLY A 229 7.08 -20.03 39.63
N ALA A 230 7.18 -18.76 40.03
CA ALA A 230 6.14 -18.09 40.82
C ALA A 230 5.06 -17.48 39.91
N PRO A 231 3.76 -17.71 40.18
CA PRO A 231 2.69 -17.10 39.38
C PRO A 231 2.62 -15.58 39.62
N VAL A 232 2.65 -14.81 38.54
CA VAL A 232 2.60 -13.33 38.58
C VAL A 232 1.35 -12.74 37.94
N LEU A 233 0.74 -13.44 36.97
CA LEU A 233 -0.57 -13.11 36.41
C LEU A 233 -1.38 -14.37 36.14
N ASN A 234 -2.70 -14.27 36.31
CA ASN A 234 -3.67 -15.28 35.88
C ASN A 234 -5.00 -14.57 35.63
N PHE A 235 -5.43 -14.49 34.38
CA PHE A 235 -6.58 -13.68 33.98
C PHE A 235 -7.31 -14.25 32.77
N THR A 236 -8.54 -13.76 32.57
CA THR A 236 -9.36 -14.05 31.38
C THR A 236 -9.47 -12.78 30.54
N GLN A 237 -9.42 -12.92 29.21
CA GLN A 237 -9.54 -11.82 28.25
C GLN A 237 -10.46 -12.20 27.08
N ASN A 238 -10.90 -11.19 26.32
CA ASN A 238 -11.79 -11.32 25.17
C ASN A 238 -11.40 -10.40 23.99
N SER A 239 -10.14 -9.95 23.94
CA SER A 239 -9.62 -9.03 22.93
C SER A 239 -8.86 -9.72 21.80
N ALA A 240 -8.20 -10.86 22.06
CA ALA A 240 -7.44 -11.61 21.06
C ALA A 240 -7.72 -13.11 21.18
N PHE A 241 -7.73 -13.84 20.08
CA PHE A 241 -8.21 -15.23 20.06
C PHE A 241 -7.33 -16.19 19.26
N TYR A 242 -6.26 -15.70 18.64
CA TYR A 242 -5.34 -16.52 17.87
C TYR A 242 -4.02 -15.78 17.72
N GLY A 243 -2.98 -16.50 17.33
CA GLY A 243 -1.66 -15.94 17.04
C GLY A 243 -0.58 -16.50 17.95
N SER A 244 0.66 -16.18 17.61
CA SER A 244 1.85 -16.69 18.28
C SER A 244 2.25 -15.79 19.43
N PHE A 245 3.55 -15.69 19.69
CA PHE A 245 4.13 -14.81 20.69
C PHE A 245 5.12 -13.86 20.03
N GLY A 246 5.44 -12.74 20.69
CA GLY A 246 6.49 -11.83 20.26
C GLY A 246 7.30 -11.32 21.43
N LEU A 247 8.57 -10.99 21.20
CA LEU A 247 9.48 -10.47 22.24
C LEU A 247 9.79 -9.00 21.99
N GLY A 248 9.78 -8.18 23.04
CA GLY A 248 9.95 -6.74 22.94
C GLY A 248 10.42 -6.07 24.23
N ALA A 249 10.49 -4.75 24.20
CA ALA A 249 10.76 -3.93 25.38
C ALA A 249 9.99 -2.61 25.23
N SER A 250 9.27 -2.21 26.28
CA SER A 250 8.57 -0.92 26.28
C SER A 250 9.54 0.25 26.15
N PHE A 251 9.05 1.46 25.85
CA PHE A 251 9.88 2.65 25.76
C PHE A 251 10.74 2.85 27.02
N GLN A 252 12.05 3.00 26.82
CA GLN A 252 13.08 3.06 27.86
C GLN A 252 13.25 1.78 28.70
N GLN A 253 12.72 0.65 28.25
CA GLN A 253 13.10 -0.66 28.75
C GLN A 253 14.12 -1.30 27.81
N ALA A 254 14.98 -2.14 28.37
CA ALA A 254 15.89 -2.97 27.59
C ALA A 254 16.16 -4.29 28.30
N ALA A 255 16.23 -5.37 27.54
CA ALA A 255 16.46 -6.72 28.04
C ALA A 255 17.17 -7.61 27.01
N ILE A 256 17.80 -8.67 27.50
CA ILE A 256 18.39 -9.74 26.68
C ILE A 256 17.51 -10.98 26.82
N PHE A 257 17.09 -11.57 25.72
CA PHE A 257 16.25 -12.77 25.67
C PHE A 257 17.04 -13.97 25.12
N THR A 258 16.84 -15.14 25.71
CA THR A 258 17.49 -16.40 25.30
C THR A 258 16.60 -17.61 25.62
N ASN A 259 17.01 -18.80 25.17
CA ASN A 259 16.36 -20.09 25.46
C ASN A 259 14.83 -20.07 25.27
N VAL A 260 14.36 -19.54 24.14
CA VAL A 260 12.94 -19.49 23.83
C VAL A 260 12.46 -20.87 23.41
N SER A 261 11.35 -21.34 23.98
CA SER A 261 10.67 -22.55 23.56
C SER A 261 9.15 -22.33 23.45
N LEU A 262 8.54 -22.96 22.44
CA LEU A 262 7.10 -22.96 22.22
C LEU A 262 6.63 -24.41 22.13
N THR A 263 5.73 -24.79 23.04
CA THR A 263 5.12 -26.13 23.08
C THR A 263 3.63 -26.05 22.75
N VAL A 264 3.19 -26.83 21.78
CA VAL A 264 1.79 -26.92 21.36
C VAL A 264 1.31 -28.35 21.54
N SER A 265 0.26 -28.55 22.33
CA SER A 265 -0.29 -29.88 22.63
C SER A 265 0.76 -30.90 23.10
N GLY A 266 1.73 -30.45 23.91
CA GLY A 266 2.81 -31.27 24.47
C GLY A 266 3.98 -31.57 23.52
N SER A 267 3.97 -31.02 22.30
CA SER A 267 5.10 -31.12 21.36
C SER A 267 5.85 -29.79 21.27
N GLU A 268 7.18 -29.83 21.37
CA GLU A 268 8.02 -28.66 21.13
C GLU A 268 7.99 -28.33 19.64
N MET A 269 7.43 -27.17 19.31
CA MET A 269 7.24 -26.70 17.94
C MET A 269 8.33 -25.73 17.50
N TYR A 270 8.94 -25.02 18.46
CA TYR A 270 10.03 -24.08 18.19
C TYR A 270 10.94 -24.00 19.42
N SER A 271 12.25 -23.90 19.16
CA SER A 271 13.27 -23.68 20.17
C SER A 271 14.43 -22.87 19.57
N SER A 272 14.94 -21.87 20.30
CA SER A 272 16.06 -21.06 19.86
C SER A 272 16.80 -20.43 21.05
N SER A 273 18.14 -20.44 20.99
CA SER A 273 18.98 -19.72 21.95
C SER A 273 18.99 -18.21 21.71
N LEU A 274 18.52 -17.74 20.55
CA LEU A 274 18.62 -16.33 20.12
C LEU A 274 20.07 -15.77 20.14
N THR A 275 21.08 -16.63 20.01
CA THR A 275 22.51 -16.24 19.95
C THR A 275 23.07 -16.23 18.53
N ASP A 276 22.27 -16.62 17.52
CA ASP A 276 22.64 -16.64 16.10
C ASP A 276 21.71 -15.73 15.30
N GLU A 277 22.27 -14.98 14.34
CA GLU A 277 21.50 -14.06 13.48
C GLU A 277 20.46 -14.79 12.62
N SER A 278 20.58 -16.10 12.39
CA SER A 278 19.56 -16.89 11.70
C SER A 278 18.19 -16.79 12.38
N ALA A 279 18.15 -16.59 13.70
CA ALA A 279 16.90 -16.45 14.46
C ALA A 279 16.10 -15.18 14.08
N LEU A 280 16.73 -14.17 13.47
CA LEU A 280 16.02 -12.95 13.04
C LEU A 280 14.96 -13.25 11.96
N GLN A 281 15.17 -14.30 11.15
CA GLN A 281 14.20 -14.67 10.13
C GLN A 281 12.93 -15.27 10.73
N ASP A 282 13.01 -15.92 11.89
CA ASP A 282 11.87 -16.56 12.56
C ASP A 282 10.81 -15.54 13.02
N PHE A 283 11.20 -14.26 13.18
CA PHE A 283 10.33 -13.16 13.60
C PHE A 283 10.12 -12.10 12.50
N LEU A 284 10.64 -12.33 11.29
CA LEU A 284 10.61 -11.37 10.18
C LEU A 284 11.24 -10.01 10.53
N ILE A 285 12.39 -10.03 11.17
CA ILE A 285 13.06 -8.83 11.70
C ILE A 285 14.52 -8.64 11.22
N GLY A 286 14.93 -9.44 10.24
CA GLY A 286 16.20 -9.26 9.54
C GLY A 286 16.16 -8.07 8.57
N THR A 287 17.18 -7.97 7.72
CA THR A 287 17.20 -7.03 6.60
C THR A 287 16.19 -7.41 5.51
N ASN A 288 15.83 -6.47 4.61
CA ASN A 288 15.01 -6.77 3.44
C ASN A 288 15.86 -7.35 2.28
N PRO A 289 15.66 -8.61 1.86
CA PRO A 289 16.52 -9.23 0.85
C PRO A 289 16.29 -8.72 -0.57
N LEU A 290 15.10 -8.17 -0.85
CA LEU A 290 14.73 -7.63 -2.16
C LEU A 290 14.55 -6.11 -2.10
N PRO A 291 14.78 -5.40 -3.22
CA PRO A 291 14.26 -4.05 -3.37
C PRO A 291 12.74 -4.14 -3.50
N VAL A 292 12.01 -3.31 -2.77
CA VAL A 292 10.55 -3.41 -2.67
C VAL A 292 9.91 -2.04 -2.61
N SER A 293 8.66 -1.96 -3.03
CA SER A 293 7.76 -0.86 -2.75
C SER A 293 6.86 -1.25 -1.59
N VAL A 294 6.66 -0.34 -0.65
CA VAL A 294 5.72 -0.49 0.46
C VAL A 294 4.50 0.41 0.30
N ASP A 295 3.52 0.20 1.16
CA ASP A 295 2.31 1.01 1.29
C ASP A 295 2.60 2.45 1.77
N GLY A 296 3.30 2.59 2.90
CA GLY A 296 3.59 3.88 3.53
C GLY A 296 5.04 4.00 4.03
N SER A 297 5.59 5.22 3.94
CA SER A 297 6.98 5.46 4.32
C SER A 297 7.14 5.68 5.83
N ARG A 298 6.07 6.12 6.50
CA ARG A 298 5.94 6.24 7.95
C ARG A 298 5.27 5.02 8.56
N ARG A 299 3.98 4.81 8.33
CA ARG A 299 3.20 3.72 8.96
C ARG A 299 3.28 2.43 8.13
N ASP A 300 3.10 1.28 8.79
CA ASP A 300 3.17 -0.09 8.26
C ASP A 300 4.54 -0.48 7.69
N ARG A 301 4.96 0.13 6.57
CA ARG A 301 6.17 -0.20 5.81
C ARG A 301 6.17 -1.66 5.35
N ILE A 302 5.03 -2.11 4.83
CA ILE A 302 4.74 -3.49 4.41
C ILE A 302 4.40 -3.49 2.91
N ALA A 303 4.73 -4.55 2.20
CA ALA A 303 4.28 -4.70 0.82
C ALA A 303 2.83 -5.20 0.79
N TYR A 304 1.92 -4.42 0.18
CA TYR A 304 0.51 -4.77 0.01
C TYR A 304 0.12 -4.89 -1.47
N GLY A 305 -0.70 -5.90 -1.80
CA GLY A 305 -1.16 -6.15 -3.17
C GLY A 305 -2.09 -5.06 -3.71
N GLY A 306 -2.93 -4.45 -2.85
CA GLY A 306 -3.81 -3.34 -3.21
C GLY A 306 -3.03 -2.10 -3.64
N ASP A 307 -2.08 -1.66 -2.82
CA ASP A 307 -1.19 -0.52 -3.07
C ASP A 307 -0.38 -0.66 -4.36
N LEU A 308 0.10 -1.87 -4.62
CA LEU A 308 0.97 -2.14 -5.77
C LEU A 308 0.26 -1.89 -7.11
N ASP A 309 -1.06 -2.05 -7.19
CA ASP A 309 -1.85 -1.78 -8.39
C ASP A 309 -1.83 -0.29 -8.77
N ILE A 310 -1.94 0.61 -7.79
CA ILE A 310 -1.82 2.06 -8.00
C ILE A 310 -0.35 2.50 -8.16
N THR A 311 0.54 1.87 -7.41
CA THR A 311 1.95 2.26 -7.34
C THR A 311 2.71 1.89 -8.61
N THR A 312 2.40 0.74 -9.22
CA THR A 312 3.08 0.25 -10.44
C THR A 312 3.10 1.30 -11.57
N PRO A 313 1.95 1.81 -12.07
CA PRO A 313 1.97 2.78 -13.16
C PRO A 313 2.57 4.14 -12.73
N SER A 314 2.45 4.50 -11.45
CA SER A 314 3.01 5.74 -10.89
C SER A 314 4.54 5.69 -10.83
N SER A 315 5.12 4.55 -10.45
CA SER A 315 6.57 4.29 -10.47
C SER A 315 7.09 4.37 -11.91
N PHE A 316 6.47 3.69 -12.87
CA PHE A 316 6.89 3.75 -14.28
C PHE A 316 6.82 5.16 -14.89
N ALA A 317 5.83 5.98 -14.48
CA ALA A 317 5.69 7.36 -14.94
C ALA A 317 6.72 8.33 -14.32
N SER A 318 7.34 7.98 -13.18
CA SER A 318 8.18 8.90 -12.39
C SER A 318 9.57 8.35 -12.11
N THR A 319 9.76 7.55 -11.06
CA THR A 319 11.05 7.01 -10.61
C THR A 319 11.62 5.98 -11.58
N TYR A 320 10.77 5.37 -12.41
CA TYR A 320 11.09 4.20 -13.22
C TYR A 320 11.66 3.04 -12.38
N GLY A 321 11.11 2.86 -11.18
CA GLY A 321 11.55 1.89 -10.17
C GLY A 321 11.24 0.42 -10.49
N ARG A 322 11.66 -0.05 -11.66
CA ARG A 322 11.39 -1.40 -12.18
C ARG A 322 11.80 -2.50 -11.19
N GLU A 323 12.95 -2.35 -10.55
CA GLU A 323 13.48 -3.31 -9.57
C GLU A 323 12.59 -3.39 -8.32
N TYR A 324 12.06 -2.27 -7.84
CA TYR A 324 11.19 -2.23 -6.66
C TYR A 324 9.85 -2.91 -6.97
N ILE A 325 9.24 -2.60 -8.11
CA ILE A 325 7.99 -3.26 -8.53
C ILE A 325 8.20 -4.76 -8.73
N ASN A 326 9.25 -5.17 -9.45
CA ASN A 326 9.54 -6.58 -9.70
C ASN A 326 9.88 -7.36 -8.42
N GLY A 327 10.63 -6.74 -7.50
CA GLY A 327 10.94 -7.32 -6.20
C GLY A 327 9.69 -7.47 -5.32
N THR A 328 8.80 -6.49 -5.33
CA THR A 328 7.50 -6.56 -4.62
C THR A 328 6.60 -7.65 -5.19
N ILE A 329 6.48 -7.74 -6.53
CA ILE A 329 5.75 -8.83 -7.19
C ILE A 329 6.37 -10.19 -6.85
N THR A 330 7.70 -10.28 -6.82
CA THR A 330 8.40 -11.52 -6.47
C THR A 330 8.12 -11.92 -5.03
N LEU A 331 8.11 -10.97 -4.10
CA LEU A 331 7.83 -11.23 -2.70
C LEU A 331 6.37 -11.64 -2.50
N LEU A 332 5.40 -10.79 -2.85
CA LEU A 332 3.97 -11.07 -2.72
C LEU A 332 3.53 -12.31 -3.53
N GLY A 333 3.98 -12.42 -4.78
CA GLY A 333 3.63 -13.53 -5.65
C GLY A 333 4.28 -14.88 -5.26
N SER A 334 5.28 -14.87 -4.38
CA SER A 334 5.79 -16.08 -3.73
C SER A 334 4.89 -16.56 -2.60
N ALA A 335 4.16 -15.65 -1.94
CA ALA A 335 3.20 -15.95 -0.88
C ALA A 335 1.84 -16.39 -1.45
N ARG A 336 1.88 -17.33 -2.40
CA ARG A 336 0.68 -17.95 -2.98
C ARG A 336 0.11 -19.00 -2.03
N MET A 337 -1.19 -19.03 -1.91
CA MET A 337 -1.96 -19.98 -1.11
C MET A 337 -2.52 -21.10 -2.00
N LEU A 338 -2.69 -22.31 -1.43
CA LEU A 338 -3.09 -23.52 -2.14
C LEU A 338 -4.23 -23.35 -3.17
N PRO A 339 -5.33 -22.63 -2.88
CA PRO A 339 -6.42 -22.52 -3.85
C PRO A 339 -6.03 -21.74 -5.11
N GLY A 340 -4.99 -20.89 -5.05
CA GLY A 340 -4.47 -20.16 -6.19
C GLY A 340 -4.38 -18.65 -6.00
N PHE A 341 -5.02 -18.11 -4.96
CA PHE A 341 -4.91 -16.71 -4.54
C PHE A 341 -3.66 -16.44 -3.69
N PHE A 342 -3.44 -15.19 -3.29
CA PHE A 342 -2.22 -14.73 -2.66
C PHE A 342 -2.50 -14.14 -1.27
N MET A 343 -1.48 -14.17 -0.41
CA MET A 343 -1.48 -13.35 0.79
C MET A 343 -1.61 -11.87 0.39
N PRO A 344 -2.41 -11.08 1.12
CA PRO A 344 -2.67 -9.70 0.73
C PRO A 344 -1.50 -8.77 1.05
N ASN A 345 -0.68 -9.15 2.03
CA ASN A 345 0.47 -8.38 2.48
C ASN A 345 1.61 -9.29 2.96
N VAL A 346 2.83 -8.76 2.92
CA VAL A 346 4.06 -9.43 3.32
C VAL A 346 5.03 -8.42 3.94
N LYS A 347 5.51 -8.68 5.18
CA LYS A 347 6.63 -7.91 5.77
C LYS A 347 7.86 -8.02 4.86
N VAL A 348 8.54 -6.91 4.63
CA VAL A 348 9.60 -6.79 3.62
C VAL A 348 10.92 -7.46 4.02
N GLN A 349 11.08 -7.81 5.30
CA GLN A 349 12.24 -8.50 5.86
C GLN A 349 12.29 -9.98 5.50
N GLN A 350 11.21 -10.55 4.94
CA GLN A 350 11.15 -11.97 4.62
C GLN A 350 11.70 -12.27 3.22
N PRO A 351 12.37 -13.41 3.00
CA PRO A 351 12.75 -13.85 1.66
C PRO A 351 11.53 -14.34 0.86
N PRO A 352 11.59 -14.33 -0.48
CA PRO A 352 10.58 -14.97 -1.30
C PRO A 352 10.46 -16.46 -0.96
N ARG A 353 9.22 -16.93 -0.81
CA ARG A 353 8.94 -18.33 -0.51
C ARG A 353 9.27 -19.24 -1.69
N THR A 354 9.73 -20.45 -1.38
CA THR A 354 10.03 -21.50 -2.36
C THR A 354 8.87 -22.46 -2.60
N SER A 355 7.84 -22.42 -1.75
CA SER A 355 6.65 -23.28 -1.82
C SER A 355 5.38 -22.53 -1.44
N ASP A 356 4.26 -22.99 -1.99
CA ASP A 356 2.94 -22.45 -1.69
C ASP A 356 2.55 -22.69 -0.22
N ILE A 357 1.81 -21.73 0.34
CA ILE A 357 1.32 -21.74 1.72
C ILE A 357 0.13 -22.69 1.82
N GLN A 358 0.18 -23.60 2.78
CA GLN A 358 -0.84 -24.63 3.01
C GLN A 358 -2.09 -24.09 3.74
N VAL A 359 -2.60 -22.95 3.28
CA VAL A 359 -3.76 -22.24 3.83
C VAL A 359 -4.75 -21.97 2.71
N ASN A 360 -6.05 -22.04 3.01
CA ASN A 360 -7.14 -21.90 2.04
C ASN A 360 -8.07 -20.71 2.33
N ILE A 361 -7.60 -19.73 3.11
CA ILE A 361 -8.34 -18.55 3.53
C ILE A 361 -7.43 -17.32 3.46
N THR A 362 -8.01 -16.18 3.10
CA THR A 362 -7.31 -14.88 3.11
C THR A 362 -8.27 -13.82 3.64
N GLY A 363 -7.74 -12.79 4.30
CA GLY A 363 -8.54 -11.69 4.87
C GLY A 363 -9.04 -10.68 3.84
N LEU A 364 -8.32 -10.52 2.72
CA LEU A 364 -8.50 -9.43 1.75
C LEU A 364 -8.44 -9.98 0.32
N ILE A 365 -9.49 -10.68 -0.14
CA ILE A 365 -9.42 -11.36 -1.45
C ILE A 365 -9.22 -10.40 -2.63
N GLY A 366 -9.77 -9.18 -2.53
CA GLY A 366 -9.58 -8.13 -3.53
C GLY A 366 -8.11 -7.90 -3.88
N TYR A 367 -7.22 -7.95 -2.88
CA TYR A 367 -5.80 -7.66 -3.04
C TYR A 367 -5.07 -8.71 -3.89
N SER A 368 -5.59 -9.93 -3.97
CA SER A 368 -5.08 -10.93 -4.93
C SER A 368 -5.33 -10.51 -6.37
N PHE A 369 -6.51 -9.93 -6.67
CA PHE A 369 -6.83 -9.41 -7.99
C PHE A 369 -6.02 -8.16 -8.31
N ASN A 370 -5.84 -7.26 -7.34
CA ASN A 370 -4.97 -6.09 -7.49
C ASN A 370 -3.51 -6.47 -7.78
N LEU A 371 -2.98 -7.48 -7.07
CA LEU A 371 -1.63 -7.97 -7.32
C LEU A 371 -1.46 -8.48 -8.75
N VAL A 372 -2.40 -9.28 -9.27
CA VAL A 372 -2.28 -9.74 -10.66
C VAL A 372 -2.53 -8.62 -11.66
N SER A 373 -3.35 -7.61 -11.36
CA SER A 373 -3.45 -6.39 -12.19
C SER A 373 -2.11 -5.63 -12.26
N ALA A 374 -1.40 -5.52 -11.14
CA ALA A 374 -0.05 -4.96 -11.10
C ALA A 374 0.95 -5.79 -11.94
N MET A 375 0.85 -7.13 -11.89
CA MET A 375 1.67 -8.01 -12.74
C MET A 375 1.43 -7.80 -14.24
N ALA A 376 0.17 -7.64 -14.66
CA ALA A 376 -0.15 -7.34 -16.06
C ALA A 376 0.43 -5.98 -16.48
N GLN A 377 0.27 -4.95 -15.66
CA GLN A 377 0.84 -3.63 -15.90
C GLN A 377 2.37 -3.66 -15.97
N TYR A 378 3.03 -4.39 -15.08
CA TYR A 378 4.49 -4.56 -15.13
C TYR A 378 4.94 -5.21 -16.46
N TYR A 379 4.24 -6.26 -16.91
CA TYR A 379 4.55 -6.87 -18.21
C TYR A 379 4.26 -5.93 -19.39
N GLU A 380 3.15 -5.19 -19.36
CA GLU A 380 2.83 -4.17 -20.37
C GLU A 380 3.95 -3.13 -20.49
N GLN A 381 4.48 -2.67 -19.36
CA GLN A 381 5.51 -1.63 -19.28
C GLN A 381 6.90 -2.15 -19.71
N THR A 382 7.22 -3.42 -19.41
CA THR A 382 8.59 -3.96 -19.58
C THR A 382 8.75 -4.85 -20.80
N GLY A 383 7.70 -5.56 -21.22
CA GLY A 383 7.76 -6.58 -22.26
C GLY A 383 8.63 -7.78 -21.90
N ASP A 384 8.92 -7.99 -20.61
CA ASP A 384 9.82 -9.02 -20.10
C ASP A 384 9.21 -10.42 -20.26
N SER A 385 9.73 -11.20 -21.20
CA SER A 385 9.21 -12.55 -21.49
C SER A 385 9.50 -13.56 -20.39
N VAL A 386 10.60 -13.39 -19.63
CA VAL A 386 10.93 -14.26 -18.49
C VAL A 386 9.92 -14.02 -17.37
N PHE A 387 9.60 -12.76 -17.11
CA PHE A 387 8.52 -12.38 -16.20
C PHE A 387 7.19 -13.00 -16.64
N LEU A 388 6.81 -12.86 -17.91
CA LEU A 388 5.55 -13.41 -18.43
C LEU A 388 5.45 -14.91 -18.21
N SER A 389 6.48 -15.68 -18.61
CA SER A 389 6.48 -17.14 -18.45
C SER A 389 6.37 -17.59 -17.00
N LYS A 390 6.92 -16.80 -16.05
CA LYS A 390 6.85 -17.10 -14.62
C LYS A 390 5.46 -16.80 -14.04
N TRP A 391 4.87 -15.67 -14.39
CA TRP A 391 3.71 -15.13 -13.67
C TRP A 391 2.37 -15.40 -14.35
N ALA A 392 2.32 -15.54 -15.67
CA ALA A 392 1.06 -15.83 -16.36
C ALA A 392 0.36 -17.10 -15.83
N PRO A 393 1.06 -18.25 -15.62
CA PRO A 393 0.42 -19.44 -15.05
C PRO A 393 -0.07 -19.24 -13.60
N LYS A 394 0.59 -18.37 -12.81
CA LYS A 394 0.19 -18.07 -11.44
C LYS A 394 -1.06 -17.18 -11.40
N ALA A 395 -1.13 -16.17 -12.28
CA ALA A 395 -2.33 -15.34 -12.46
C ALA A 395 -3.52 -16.19 -12.94
N ALA A 396 -3.29 -17.09 -13.91
CA ALA A 396 -4.28 -18.05 -14.37
C ALA A 396 -4.87 -18.90 -13.23
N GLY A 397 -4.02 -19.36 -12.30
CA GLY A 397 -4.47 -20.11 -11.13
C GLY A 397 -5.45 -19.34 -10.23
N LEU A 398 -5.26 -18.02 -10.04
CA LEU A 398 -6.24 -17.18 -9.34
C LEU A 398 -7.57 -17.09 -10.12
N PHE A 399 -7.50 -16.89 -11.44
CA PHE A 399 -8.69 -16.78 -12.28
C PHE A 399 -9.48 -18.10 -12.37
N ASP A 400 -8.79 -19.24 -12.43
CA ASP A 400 -9.41 -20.56 -12.41
C ASP A 400 -10.09 -20.83 -11.08
N TRP A 401 -9.44 -20.47 -9.97
CA TRP A 401 -10.07 -20.53 -8.65
C TRP A 401 -11.29 -19.62 -8.58
N ALA A 402 -11.18 -18.34 -8.95
CA ALA A 402 -12.29 -17.39 -8.89
C ALA A 402 -13.47 -17.87 -9.74
N HIS A 403 -13.20 -18.39 -10.95
CA HIS A 403 -14.23 -19.00 -11.78
C HIS A 403 -14.88 -20.23 -11.12
N SER A 404 -14.12 -21.07 -10.43
CA SER A 404 -14.70 -22.21 -9.69
C SER A 404 -15.63 -21.80 -8.54
N GLN A 405 -15.54 -20.54 -8.07
CA GLN A 405 -16.41 -19.97 -7.04
C GLN A 405 -17.64 -19.25 -7.63
N THR A 406 -17.84 -19.25 -8.95
CA THR A 406 -19.03 -18.62 -9.55
C THR A 406 -20.28 -19.47 -9.33
N LEU A 407 -21.38 -18.81 -9.00
CA LEU A 407 -22.71 -19.44 -8.86
C LEU A 407 -23.38 -19.67 -10.22
N PRO A 408 -24.52 -20.39 -10.28
CA PRO A 408 -25.27 -20.58 -11.52
C PRO A 408 -25.74 -19.28 -12.21
N ASN A 409 -25.83 -18.17 -11.46
CA ASN A 409 -26.11 -16.84 -12.03
C ASN A 409 -24.87 -16.16 -12.65
N GLY A 410 -23.73 -16.84 -12.69
CA GLY A 410 -22.49 -16.37 -13.32
C GLY A 410 -21.61 -15.46 -12.45
N LEU A 411 -22.04 -15.10 -11.23
CA LEU A 411 -21.31 -14.20 -10.36
C LEU A 411 -20.35 -14.93 -9.42
N PHE A 412 -19.17 -14.32 -9.22
CA PHE A 412 -18.22 -14.70 -8.20
C PHE A 412 -18.82 -14.45 -6.81
N ASN A 413 -18.76 -15.46 -5.96
CA ASN A 413 -19.39 -15.45 -4.65
C ASN A 413 -18.41 -15.89 -3.57
N ILE A 414 -18.33 -15.10 -2.49
CA ILE A 414 -17.52 -15.38 -1.32
C ILE A 414 -18.40 -15.67 -0.11
N SER A 415 -18.88 -16.92 0.00
CA SER A 415 -19.77 -17.32 1.10
C SER A 415 -19.13 -17.25 2.49
N ASN A 416 -17.80 -17.21 2.58
CA ASN A 416 -17.08 -17.11 3.85
C ASN A 416 -16.71 -15.64 4.12
N PRO A 417 -17.28 -14.99 5.16
CA PRO A 417 -17.00 -13.60 5.50
C PRO A 417 -15.54 -13.28 5.79
N THR A 418 -14.70 -14.26 6.12
CA THR A 418 -13.27 -14.01 6.32
C THR A 418 -12.57 -13.52 5.05
N PHE A 419 -13.08 -13.84 3.85
CA PHE A 419 -12.57 -13.28 2.58
C PHE A 419 -12.96 -11.82 2.35
N GLY A 420 -13.92 -11.34 3.14
CA GLY A 420 -14.68 -10.12 2.93
C GLY A 420 -14.07 -8.84 3.46
N GLY A 421 -12.85 -8.89 4.01
CA GLY A 421 -12.12 -7.70 4.40
C GLY A 421 -11.61 -6.93 3.19
N ASP A 422 -11.30 -5.65 3.39
CA ASP A 422 -10.82 -4.76 2.34
C ASP A 422 -10.01 -3.58 2.91
N TRP A 423 -9.58 -2.64 2.05
CA TRP A 423 -8.76 -1.47 2.42
C TRP A 423 -9.39 -0.61 3.54
N ASN A 424 -10.72 -0.60 3.63
CA ASN A 424 -11.53 0.07 4.64
C ASN A 424 -11.76 -0.82 5.88
N HIS A 425 -10.67 -1.19 6.56
CA HIS A 425 -10.68 -2.10 7.72
C HIS A 425 -11.55 -1.66 8.91
N TYR A 426 -11.95 -0.40 8.95
CA TYR A 426 -12.84 0.19 9.95
C TYR A 426 -14.34 0.02 9.63
N ASP A 427 -14.68 -0.50 8.45
CA ASP A 427 -16.06 -0.79 8.03
C ASP A 427 -16.40 -2.28 8.20
N PRO A 428 -17.69 -2.65 8.21
CA PRO A 428 -18.10 -4.05 8.26
C PRO A 428 -17.60 -4.86 7.05
N SER A 429 -17.15 -6.09 7.29
CA SER A 429 -16.80 -7.05 6.23
C SER A 429 -18.01 -7.40 5.37
N VAL A 430 -17.80 -7.61 4.08
CA VAL A 430 -18.86 -7.97 3.12
C VAL A 430 -18.68 -9.41 2.61
N SER A 431 -19.78 -10.15 2.47
CA SER A 431 -19.75 -11.55 2.00
C SER A 431 -20.91 -11.83 1.06
N GLY A 432 -20.87 -12.98 0.40
CA GLY A 432 -21.85 -13.35 -0.62
C GLY A 432 -21.46 -12.79 -1.98
N ILE A 433 -22.44 -12.22 -2.68
CA ILE A 433 -22.22 -11.56 -3.97
C ILE A 433 -21.94 -10.08 -3.72
N VAL A 434 -20.68 -9.69 -3.93
CA VAL A 434 -20.19 -8.33 -3.71
C VAL A 434 -19.74 -7.73 -5.05
N SER A 435 -20.26 -6.55 -5.40
CA SER A 435 -19.98 -5.92 -6.70
C SER A 435 -18.50 -5.63 -6.90
N LYS A 436 -17.83 -5.12 -5.87
CA LYS A 436 -16.39 -4.84 -5.91
C LYS A 436 -15.56 -6.07 -6.27
N PHE A 437 -15.80 -7.21 -5.63
CA PHE A 437 -15.01 -8.42 -5.86
C PHE A 437 -15.25 -9.01 -7.25
N ASN A 438 -16.47 -8.90 -7.78
CA ASN A 438 -16.77 -9.26 -9.16
C ASN A 438 -16.09 -8.30 -10.16
N LEU A 439 -16.09 -7.00 -9.87
CA LEU A 439 -15.57 -5.96 -10.76
C LEU A 439 -14.04 -5.89 -10.77
N VAL A 440 -13.37 -6.10 -9.62
CA VAL A 440 -11.90 -6.22 -9.58
C VAL A 440 -11.42 -7.52 -10.24
N TYR A 441 -12.19 -8.61 -10.15
CA TYR A 441 -11.93 -9.84 -10.91
C TYR A 441 -12.06 -9.60 -12.42
N ALA A 442 -13.15 -8.96 -12.87
CA ALA A 442 -13.33 -8.58 -14.27
C ALA A 442 -12.21 -7.65 -14.76
N TYR A 443 -11.82 -6.67 -13.94
CA TYR A 443 -10.71 -5.76 -14.24
C TYR A 443 -9.40 -6.52 -14.43
N ALA A 444 -9.04 -7.39 -13.48
CA ALA A 444 -7.82 -8.20 -13.54
C ALA A 444 -7.79 -9.12 -14.79
N LEU A 445 -8.91 -9.78 -15.11
CA LEU A 445 -9.03 -10.58 -16.33
C LEU A 445 -8.83 -9.73 -17.60
N ASN A 446 -9.46 -8.56 -17.65
CA ASN A 446 -9.35 -7.63 -18.78
C ASN A 446 -7.90 -7.15 -18.97
N GLN A 447 -7.18 -6.83 -17.89
CA GLN A 447 -5.77 -6.43 -17.96
C GLN A 447 -4.86 -7.54 -18.50
N TRP A 448 -5.15 -8.81 -18.19
CA TRP A 448 -4.34 -9.94 -18.67
C TRP A 448 -4.72 -10.46 -20.05
N LEU A 449 -5.95 -10.20 -20.51
CA LEU A 449 -6.49 -10.78 -21.74
C LEU A 449 -5.57 -10.59 -22.97
N PRO A 450 -4.96 -9.41 -23.20
CA PRO A 450 -4.04 -9.20 -24.32
C PRO A 450 -2.76 -10.06 -24.27
N PHE A 451 -2.43 -10.61 -23.10
CA PHE A 451 -1.15 -11.31 -22.85
C PHE A 451 -1.32 -12.82 -22.67
N MET A 452 -2.55 -13.32 -22.50
CA MET A 452 -2.84 -14.73 -22.24
C MET A 452 -2.18 -15.67 -23.24
N ALA A 453 -2.36 -15.42 -24.56
CA ALA A 453 -1.81 -16.27 -25.60
C ALA A 453 -0.27 -16.28 -25.58
N ALA A 454 0.36 -15.12 -25.37
CA ALA A 454 1.82 -15.02 -25.25
C ALA A 454 2.35 -15.70 -23.98
N GLY A 455 1.54 -15.75 -22.93
CA GLY A 455 1.82 -16.49 -21.69
C GLY A 455 1.55 -18.01 -21.78
N GLY A 456 1.15 -18.53 -22.94
CA GLY A 456 0.84 -19.94 -23.13
C GLY A 456 -0.53 -20.36 -22.59
N LEU A 457 -1.44 -19.42 -22.36
CA LEU A 457 -2.78 -19.63 -21.81
C LEU A 457 -3.86 -19.59 -22.89
N ASN A 458 -5.01 -20.19 -22.60
CA ASN A 458 -6.16 -20.19 -23.51
C ASN A 458 -6.90 -18.85 -23.48
N ALA A 459 -6.46 -17.91 -24.31
CA ALA A 459 -7.04 -16.57 -24.40
C ALA A 459 -8.54 -16.58 -24.70
N THR A 460 -9.02 -17.49 -25.56
CA THR A 460 -10.45 -17.60 -25.91
C THR A 460 -11.30 -18.01 -24.71
N MET A 461 -10.82 -18.95 -23.90
CA MET A 461 -11.52 -19.36 -22.67
C MET A 461 -11.64 -18.21 -21.68
N TYR A 462 -10.55 -17.48 -21.42
CA TYR A 462 -10.58 -16.34 -20.49
C TYR A 462 -11.40 -15.17 -21.03
N ALA A 463 -11.39 -14.92 -22.36
CA ALA A 463 -12.29 -13.95 -22.99
C ALA A 463 -13.76 -14.30 -22.75
N SER A 464 -14.13 -15.58 -22.95
CA SER A 464 -15.49 -16.05 -22.71
C SER A 464 -15.89 -15.92 -21.24
N ARG A 465 -15.00 -16.23 -20.30
CA ARG A 465 -15.26 -16.05 -18.86
C ARG A 465 -15.45 -14.59 -18.48
N LEU A 466 -14.62 -13.69 -19.02
CA LEU A 466 -14.78 -12.25 -18.80
C LEU A 466 -16.13 -11.77 -19.32
N GLN A 467 -16.49 -12.15 -20.54
CA GLN A 467 -17.78 -11.77 -21.13
C GLN A 467 -18.96 -12.26 -20.27
N SER A 468 -18.99 -13.54 -19.90
CA SER A 468 -20.07 -14.10 -19.06
C SER A 468 -20.15 -13.43 -17.69
N LEU A 469 -19.01 -13.09 -17.08
CA LEU A 469 -18.97 -12.36 -15.82
C LEU A 469 -19.52 -10.94 -15.98
N GLN A 470 -19.15 -10.22 -17.04
CA GLN A 470 -19.64 -8.88 -17.32
C GLN A 470 -21.16 -8.87 -17.57
N GLU A 471 -21.67 -9.85 -18.32
CA GLU A 471 -23.11 -10.04 -18.55
C GLU A 471 -23.85 -10.29 -17.23
N ALA A 472 -23.34 -11.18 -16.38
CA ALA A 472 -23.91 -11.46 -15.07
C ALA A 472 -23.91 -10.22 -14.15
N ILE A 473 -22.82 -9.46 -14.10
CA ILE A 473 -22.74 -8.21 -13.31
C ILE A 473 -23.80 -7.21 -13.79
N ASN A 474 -23.96 -7.05 -15.11
CA ASN A 474 -24.92 -6.12 -15.69
C ASN A 474 -26.38 -6.51 -15.44
N SER A 475 -26.69 -7.81 -15.41
CA SER A 475 -28.02 -8.36 -15.13
C SER A 475 -28.39 -8.26 -13.65
N GLU A 476 -27.47 -8.64 -12.77
CA GLU A 476 -27.81 -8.95 -11.38
C GLU A 476 -27.46 -7.83 -10.40
N LEU A 477 -26.44 -7.02 -10.70
CA LEU A 477 -25.85 -6.06 -9.74
C LEU A 477 -26.18 -4.60 -10.02
N TRP A 478 -26.79 -4.32 -11.18
CA TRP A 478 -27.22 -2.98 -11.53
C TRP A 478 -28.49 -2.58 -10.75
N SER A 479 -28.56 -1.33 -10.30
CA SER A 479 -29.76 -0.75 -9.70
C SER A 479 -30.24 0.44 -10.51
N ASP A 480 -31.43 0.33 -11.09
CA ASP A 480 -32.06 1.45 -11.82
C ASP A 480 -32.38 2.63 -10.90
N SER A 481 -32.58 2.39 -9.60
CA SER A 481 -32.84 3.48 -8.65
C SER A 481 -31.57 4.26 -8.29
N LEU A 482 -30.44 3.56 -8.18
CA LEU A 482 -29.14 4.19 -7.89
C LEU A 482 -28.49 4.73 -9.16
N GLN A 483 -28.84 4.20 -10.33
CA GLN A 483 -28.11 4.39 -11.59
C GLN A 483 -26.62 4.05 -11.40
N ALA A 484 -26.37 2.94 -10.71
CA ALA A 484 -25.05 2.43 -10.31
C ALA A 484 -25.15 0.94 -9.94
N TYR A 485 -24.01 0.26 -9.82
CA TYR A 485 -23.96 -1.07 -9.21
C TYR A 485 -23.96 -0.93 -7.68
N TYR A 486 -24.88 -1.63 -7.02
CA TYR A 486 -25.01 -1.57 -5.56
C TYR A 486 -23.86 -2.30 -4.85
N LEU A 487 -23.68 -2.14 -3.53
CA LEU A 487 -22.54 -2.71 -2.81
C LEU A 487 -22.51 -4.26 -2.85
N SER A 488 -23.57 -4.89 -2.35
CA SER A 488 -23.69 -6.35 -2.27
C SER A 488 -25.15 -6.81 -2.30
N ASP A 489 -25.38 -8.10 -2.51
CA ASP A 489 -26.72 -8.72 -2.47
C ASP A 489 -27.50 -8.42 -1.17
N SER A 490 -26.79 -8.21 -0.08
CA SER A 490 -27.24 -7.83 1.27
C SER A 490 -27.39 -6.32 1.47
N HIS A 491 -26.80 -5.49 0.63
CA HIS A 491 -26.81 -4.02 0.71
C HIS A 491 -27.05 -3.41 -0.68
N ARG A 492 -28.32 -3.32 -1.07
CA ARG A 492 -28.74 -2.95 -2.43
C ARG A 492 -29.10 -1.47 -2.62
N ASP A 493 -29.09 -0.69 -1.55
CA ASP A 493 -29.60 0.68 -1.49
C ASP A 493 -28.50 1.76 -1.45
N PHE A 494 -27.23 1.34 -1.45
CA PHE A 494 -26.06 2.20 -1.59
C PHE A 494 -24.96 1.49 -2.40
N PHE A 495 -23.88 2.20 -2.71
CA PHE A 495 -22.80 1.71 -3.55
C PHE A 495 -21.43 2.23 -3.10
N SER A 496 -20.36 1.56 -3.55
CA SER A 496 -18.99 2.01 -3.35
C SER A 496 -18.44 2.67 -4.62
N GLN A 497 -17.54 3.63 -4.42
CA GLN A 497 -16.90 4.41 -5.46
C GLN A 497 -16.06 3.52 -6.40
N GLU A 498 -15.17 2.71 -5.83
CA GLU A 498 -14.21 1.93 -6.57
C GLU A 498 -14.87 0.81 -7.37
N ALA A 499 -15.95 0.20 -6.87
CA ALA A 499 -16.68 -0.83 -7.62
C ALA A 499 -17.20 -0.23 -8.94
N ASN A 500 -17.86 0.92 -8.85
CA ASN A 500 -18.44 1.60 -10.00
C ASN A 500 -17.38 2.16 -10.96
N ALA A 501 -16.26 2.67 -10.43
CA ALA A 501 -15.11 3.03 -11.26
C ALA A 501 -14.52 1.82 -12.00
N LEU A 502 -14.36 0.69 -11.30
CA LEU A 502 -13.86 -0.56 -11.89
C LEU A 502 -14.78 -1.09 -12.98
N ALA A 503 -16.10 -0.86 -12.90
CA ALA A 503 -17.02 -1.23 -13.99
C ALA A 503 -16.74 -0.51 -15.30
N ILE A 504 -16.27 0.74 -15.24
CA ILE A 504 -15.84 1.48 -16.43
C ILE A 504 -14.48 0.93 -16.90
N LEU A 505 -13.53 0.75 -15.98
CA LEU A 505 -12.16 0.31 -16.29
C LEU A 505 -12.07 -1.13 -16.83
N SER A 506 -12.97 -2.02 -16.40
CA SER A 506 -13.08 -3.39 -16.90
C SER A 506 -13.85 -3.49 -18.21
N GLY A 507 -14.48 -2.40 -18.67
CA GLY A 507 -15.40 -2.40 -19.81
C GLY A 507 -16.77 -3.02 -19.50
N THR A 508 -17.07 -3.38 -18.24
CA THR A 508 -18.36 -3.95 -17.85
C THR A 508 -19.51 -2.97 -18.09
N ALA A 509 -19.29 -1.68 -17.80
CA ALA A 509 -20.31 -0.64 -17.97
C ALA A 509 -20.75 -0.45 -19.43
N SER A 510 -19.89 -0.83 -20.39
CA SER A 510 -20.13 -0.67 -21.83
C SER A 510 -20.33 -1.99 -22.57
N SER A 511 -20.33 -3.14 -21.88
CA SER A 511 -20.44 -4.46 -22.52
C SER A 511 -21.88 -4.90 -22.80
N GLY A 512 -22.87 -4.23 -22.19
CA GLY A 512 -24.30 -4.51 -22.37
C GLY A 512 -24.92 -3.83 -23.60
N SER A 513 -26.25 -3.89 -23.69
CA SER A 513 -27.01 -3.21 -24.74
C SER A 513 -26.99 -1.68 -24.63
N GLU A 514 -26.67 -1.16 -23.45
CA GLU A 514 -26.58 0.27 -23.14
C GLU A 514 -25.23 0.55 -22.48
N ASP A 515 -24.57 1.64 -22.88
CA ASP A 515 -23.38 2.14 -22.20
C ASP A 515 -23.78 2.94 -20.95
N ARG A 516 -23.47 2.40 -19.78
CA ARG A 516 -23.82 2.94 -18.46
C ARG A 516 -22.76 3.90 -17.91
N THR A 517 -21.66 4.14 -18.63
CA THR A 517 -20.51 4.93 -18.16
C THR A 517 -20.91 6.31 -17.63
N GLN A 518 -21.69 7.07 -18.41
CA GLN A 518 -22.11 8.42 -18.02
C GLN A 518 -23.10 8.42 -16.84
N ALA A 519 -23.99 7.42 -16.78
CA ALA A 519 -24.91 7.27 -15.66
C ALA A 519 -24.16 7.00 -14.34
N ILE A 520 -23.15 6.12 -14.40
CA ILE A 520 -22.28 5.79 -13.26
C ILE A 520 -21.51 7.02 -12.76
N LEU A 521 -20.84 7.76 -13.66
CA LEU A 521 -20.09 8.97 -13.31
C LEU A 521 -21.00 10.05 -12.71
N ALA A 522 -22.20 10.25 -13.29
CA ALA A 522 -23.19 11.18 -12.76
C ALA A 522 -23.70 10.77 -11.36
N SER A 523 -23.94 9.48 -11.12
CA SER A 523 -24.36 8.98 -9.82
C SER A 523 -23.26 9.11 -8.76
N MET A 524 -22.01 8.79 -9.10
CA MET A 524 -20.87 9.03 -8.21
C MET A 524 -20.71 10.51 -7.87
N SER A 525 -20.82 11.41 -8.86
CA SER A 525 -20.79 12.85 -8.62
C SER A 525 -21.91 13.31 -7.70
N ARG A 526 -23.14 12.83 -7.92
CA ARG A 526 -24.33 13.23 -7.15
C ARG A 526 -24.29 12.75 -5.70
N GLU A 527 -23.88 11.51 -5.47
CA GLU A 527 -24.06 10.83 -4.17
C GLU A 527 -22.78 10.79 -3.32
N LEU A 528 -21.60 11.01 -3.91
CA LEU A 528 -20.31 10.90 -3.21
C LEU A 528 -19.64 12.25 -2.95
N TYR A 529 -19.85 13.27 -3.79
CA TYR A 529 -19.07 14.50 -3.70
C TYR A 529 -19.42 15.33 -2.47
N VAL A 530 -18.40 15.57 -1.65
CA VAL A 530 -18.38 16.57 -0.58
C VAL A 530 -17.28 17.61 -0.88
N PRO A 531 -17.23 18.76 -0.19
CA PRO A 531 -16.26 19.81 -0.52
C PRO A 531 -14.79 19.36 -0.53
N ALA A 532 -14.43 18.41 0.33
CA ALA A 532 -13.06 17.90 0.47
C ALA A 532 -12.72 16.72 -0.45
N GLY A 533 -13.65 16.28 -1.31
CA GLY A 533 -13.46 15.13 -2.19
C GLY A 533 -14.66 14.17 -2.20
N PRO A 534 -14.55 13.04 -2.91
CA PRO A 534 -15.61 12.04 -2.94
C PRO A 534 -15.53 11.08 -1.75
N LEU A 535 -16.67 10.83 -1.10
CA LEU A 535 -16.82 9.73 -0.16
C LEU A 535 -16.61 8.38 -0.86
N SER A 536 -16.08 7.41 -0.10
CA SER A 536 -15.78 6.08 -0.63
C SER A 536 -17.05 5.23 -0.84
N PHE A 537 -18.10 5.54 -0.07
CA PHE A 537 -19.41 4.93 -0.16
C PHE A 537 -20.47 6.02 -0.16
N SER A 538 -21.59 5.81 -0.86
CA SER A 538 -22.67 6.81 -0.88
C SER A 538 -23.32 7.00 0.48
N ASN A 539 -23.77 8.22 0.77
CA ASN A 539 -24.17 8.69 2.10
C ASN A 539 -25.17 7.77 2.85
N LYS A 540 -26.00 7.00 2.12
CA LYS A 540 -26.91 6.01 2.71
C LYS A 540 -26.19 4.91 3.48
N SER A 541 -24.94 4.61 3.16
CA SER A 541 -24.12 3.58 3.81
C SER A 541 -23.91 3.84 5.31
N ALA A 542 -23.98 5.10 5.76
CA ALA A 542 -23.82 5.48 7.16
C ALA A 542 -24.85 4.78 8.06
N ALA A 543 -26.09 4.61 7.59
CA ALA A 543 -27.15 3.94 8.34
C ALA A 543 -26.87 2.43 8.54
N SER A 544 -25.99 1.86 7.71
CA SER A 544 -25.53 0.47 7.80
C SER A 544 -24.18 0.32 8.51
N GLY A 545 -23.61 1.40 9.05
CA GLY A 545 -22.37 1.38 9.83
C GLY A 545 -21.08 1.65 9.04
N TRP A 546 -21.17 2.10 7.78
CA TRP A 546 -20.00 2.50 7.00
C TRP A 546 -19.56 3.92 7.34
N ALA A 547 -18.26 4.09 7.55
CA ALA A 547 -17.64 5.37 7.82
C ALA A 547 -17.72 6.31 6.61
N GLN A 548 -17.99 7.58 6.87
CA GLN A 548 -18.04 8.63 5.85
C GLN A 548 -16.63 9.18 5.60
N LYS A 549 -15.78 8.34 5.01
CA LYS A 549 -14.37 8.62 4.73
C LYS A 549 -14.11 8.80 3.23
N ILE A 550 -13.11 9.60 2.92
CA ILE A 550 -12.57 9.82 1.58
C ILE A 550 -11.28 9.00 1.44
N SER A 551 -11.20 8.20 0.38
CA SER A 551 -10.07 7.32 0.12
C SER A 551 -9.39 7.66 -1.20
N PRO A 552 -8.12 8.13 -1.19
CA PRO A 552 -7.31 8.27 -2.38
C PRO A 552 -7.12 6.97 -3.17
N TYR A 553 -7.18 5.80 -2.52
CA TYR A 553 -7.20 4.51 -3.22
C TYR A 553 -8.44 4.37 -4.11
N ALA A 554 -9.64 4.55 -3.55
CA ALA A 554 -10.89 4.46 -4.32
C ALA A 554 -11.00 5.57 -5.36
N SER A 555 -10.56 6.78 -5.00
CA SER A 555 -10.56 7.95 -5.88
C SER A 555 -9.56 7.80 -7.03
N GLY A 556 -8.46 7.06 -6.85
CA GLY A 556 -7.51 6.76 -7.91
C GLY A 556 -8.14 5.97 -9.05
N TYR A 557 -8.94 4.94 -8.75
CA TYR A 557 -9.71 4.23 -9.78
C TYR A 557 -10.76 5.14 -10.42
N HIS A 558 -11.44 5.98 -9.64
CA HIS A 558 -12.42 6.91 -10.16
C HIS A 558 -11.78 7.94 -11.11
N LEU A 559 -10.61 8.48 -10.78
CA LEU A 559 -9.87 9.40 -11.63
C LEU A 559 -9.48 8.74 -12.95
N LYS A 560 -8.92 7.53 -12.89
CA LYS A 560 -8.58 6.73 -14.08
C LYS A 560 -9.82 6.45 -14.95
N ALA A 561 -10.96 6.15 -14.33
CA ALA A 561 -12.22 5.93 -15.03
C ALA A 561 -12.74 7.20 -15.73
N ALA A 562 -12.67 8.35 -15.06
CA ALA A 562 -13.04 9.65 -15.64
C ALA A 562 -12.17 10.00 -16.85
N PHE A 563 -10.84 9.79 -16.75
CA PHE A 563 -9.93 9.97 -17.89
C PHE A 563 -10.22 8.98 -19.03
N GLN A 564 -10.48 7.71 -18.74
CA GLN A 564 -10.84 6.72 -19.75
C GLN A 564 -12.16 7.08 -20.47
N ALA A 565 -13.11 7.65 -19.74
CA ALA A 565 -14.38 8.14 -20.29
C ALA A 565 -14.28 9.51 -20.98
N ASN A 566 -13.09 10.13 -21.01
CA ASN A 566 -12.87 11.51 -21.49
C ASN A 566 -13.77 12.54 -20.77
N ASP A 567 -14.07 12.32 -19.49
CA ASP A 567 -14.88 13.19 -18.64
C ASP A 567 -14.00 14.17 -17.87
N SER A 568 -13.72 15.31 -18.49
CA SER A 568 -12.90 16.35 -17.89
C SER A 568 -13.52 17.00 -16.65
N VAL A 569 -14.85 16.94 -16.48
CA VAL A 569 -15.55 17.58 -15.35
C VAL A 569 -15.28 16.79 -14.09
N ASN A 570 -15.51 15.47 -14.13
CA ASN A 570 -15.22 14.59 -12.99
C ASN A 570 -13.72 14.51 -12.72
N ALA A 571 -12.88 14.39 -13.75
CA ALA A 571 -11.42 14.37 -13.56
C ALA A 571 -10.90 15.64 -12.87
N LYS A 572 -11.36 16.83 -13.28
CA LYS A 572 -11.00 18.09 -12.62
C LYS A 572 -11.52 18.16 -11.20
N HIS A 573 -12.79 17.82 -10.96
CA HIS A 573 -13.34 17.84 -9.61
C HIS A 573 -12.45 17.02 -8.66
N LEU A 574 -12.17 15.77 -9.04
CA LEU A 574 -11.33 14.85 -8.28
C LEU A 574 -9.92 15.43 -8.01
N LEU A 575 -9.21 15.88 -9.04
CA LEU A 575 -7.87 16.47 -8.91
C LEU A 575 -7.85 17.68 -7.97
N TYR A 576 -8.85 18.54 -8.06
CA TYR A 576 -8.89 19.82 -7.34
C TYR A 576 -9.50 19.74 -5.93
N SER A 577 -10.47 18.85 -5.68
CA SER A 577 -11.06 18.72 -4.35
C SER A 577 -10.21 17.84 -3.43
N LEU A 578 -9.58 16.79 -3.96
CA LEU A 578 -8.84 15.81 -3.17
C LEU A 578 -7.33 16.06 -3.14
N TRP A 579 -6.67 16.06 -4.30
CA TRP A 579 -5.20 16.08 -4.36
C TRP A 579 -4.60 17.49 -4.32
N ALA A 580 -5.32 18.52 -4.80
CA ALA A 580 -4.81 19.88 -4.75
C ALA A 580 -4.53 20.34 -3.29
N PRO A 581 -5.42 20.13 -2.30
CA PRO A 581 -5.11 20.43 -0.89
C PRO A 581 -3.93 19.64 -0.34
N MET A 582 -3.79 18.35 -0.67
CA MET A 582 -2.63 17.53 -0.25
C MET A 582 -1.30 18.07 -0.79
N SER A 583 -1.35 18.63 -2.00
CA SER A 583 -0.17 19.14 -2.70
C SER A 583 0.20 20.57 -2.34
N ASP A 584 -0.61 21.28 -1.56
CA ASP A 584 -0.42 22.69 -1.23
C ASP A 584 0.50 22.85 0.00
N PRO A 585 1.68 23.48 -0.14
CA PRO A 585 2.57 23.76 0.99
C PRO A 585 1.96 24.62 2.11
N ALA A 586 0.90 25.37 1.81
CA ALA A 586 0.16 26.15 2.81
C ALA A 586 -0.82 25.30 3.63
N HIS A 587 -1.13 24.07 3.19
CA HIS A 587 -2.01 23.19 3.91
C HIS A 587 -1.38 22.75 5.24
N LYS A 588 -2.16 22.79 6.32
CA LYS A 588 -1.71 22.47 7.68
C LYS A 588 -0.99 21.11 7.76
N ASN A 589 -1.60 20.10 7.13
CA ASN A 589 -1.11 18.71 7.10
C ASN A 589 -0.20 18.39 5.90
N TYR A 590 0.30 19.39 5.16
CA TYR A 590 1.18 19.15 4.02
C TYR A 590 2.42 18.33 4.40
N THR A 591 2.75 17.28 3.65
CA THR A 591 3.95 16.46 3.89
C THR A 591 4.87 16.38 2.68
N GLY A 592 4.44 16.95 1.54
CA GLY A 592 5.09 16.69 0.26
C GLY A 592 4.82 15.29 -0.30
N CYS A 593 3.88 14.53 0.29
CA CYS A 593 3.40 13.25 -0.21
C CYS A 593 1.85 13.21 -0.30
N THR A 594 1.32 12.20 -0.97
CA THR A 594 -0.10 11.84 -0.98
C THR A 594 -0.48 11.04 0.26
N TRP A 595 -1.74 11.15 0.68
CA TRP A 595 -2.18 10.63 1.98
C TRP A 595 -2.96 9.33 1.87
N GLU A 596 -3.10 8.66 3.00
CA GLU A 596 -3.76 7.36 3.10
C GLU A 596 -5.29 7.46 3.02
N VAL A 597 -5.90 8.26 3.88
CA VAL A 597 -7.34 8.33 4.07
C VAL A 597 -7.68 9.65 4.76
N LEU A 598 -8.87 10.18 4.49
CA LEU A 598 -9.34 11.46 5.01
C LEU A 598 -10.75 11.33 5.57
N ASP A 599 -11.06 12.16 6.55
CA ASP A 599 -12.42 12.46 6.93
C ASP A 599 -13.16 13.25 5.85
N SER A 600 -14.49 13.26 5.93
CA SER A 600 -15.36 13.99 5.00
C SER A 600 -15.08 15.50 4.93
N ASP A 601 -14.38 16.07 5.91
CA ASP A 601 -13.94 17.47 5.95
C ASP A 601 -12.51 17.70 5.40
N GLY A 602 -11.82 16.63 4.96
CA GLY A 602 -10.47 16.68 4.42
C GLY A 602 -9.35 16.61 5.46
N THR A 603 -9.67 16.37 6.74
CA THR A 603 -8.65 16.10 7.76
C THR A 603 -8.17 14.63 7.70
N PRO A 604 -6.99 14.30 8.27
CA PRO A 604 -6.46 12.92 8.26
C PRO A 604 -7.42 11.93 8.92
N GLY A 605 -7.78 10.85 8.21
CA GLY A 605 -8.93 10.00 8.55
C GLY A 605 -8.72 8.97 9.66
N LEU A 606 -7.51 8.79 10.17
CA LEU A 606 -7.16 7.89 11.28
C LEU A 606 -6.43 8.66 12.40
N ASP A 607 -6.80 9.93 12.58
CA ASP A 607 -6.13 10.88 13.47
C ASP A 607 -4.61 10.90 13.19
N ILE A 608 -3.81 10.87 14.26
CA ILE A 608 -2.36 10.81 14.20
C ILE A 608 -1.81 9.48 13.66
N GLY A 609 -2.66 8.46 13.58
CA GLY A 609 -2.34 7.19 12.93
C GLY A 609 -2.34 7.28 11.40
N THR A 610 -2.93 8.31 10.79
CA THR A 610 -2.99 8.43 9.33
C THR A 610 -1.59 8.51 8.72
N SER A 611 -1.29 7.67 7.72
CA SER A 611 -0.07 7.84 6.93
C SER A 611 -0.25 9.01 5.96
N LEU A 612 0.55 10.05 6.13
CA LEU A 612 0.55 11.21 5.23
C LEU A 612 1.62 11.08 4.13
N CYS A 613 2.15 9.88 3.93
CA CYS A 613 2.97 9.54 2.78
C CYS A 613 2.70 8.08 2.35
N HIS A 614 1.60 7.89 1.62
CA HIS A 614 1.04 6.59 1.26
C HIS A 614 0.93 6.41 -0.27
N ALA A 615 1.49 5.32 -0.78
CA ALA A 615 1.71 5.06 -2.20
C ALA A 615 0.40 4.91 -3.00
N TRP A 616 -0.65 4.35 -2.39
CA TRP A 616 -1.96 4.26 -3.03
C TRP A 616 -2.63 5.61 -3.33
N GLY A 617 -2.07 6.72 -2.84
CA GLY A 617 -2.56 8.06 -3.11
C GLY A 617 -1.96 8.67 -4.38
N ALA A 618 -0.94 8.01 -4.97
CA ALA A 618 -0.11 8.57 -6.03
C ALA A 618 -0.67 8.44 -7.45
N GLY A 619 -1.87 7.85 -7.61
CA GLY A 619 -2.54 7.59 -8.89
C GLY A 619 -2.50 8.73 -9.92
N PRO A 620 -2.73 10.01 -9.54
CA PRO A 620 -2.65 11.14 -10.48
C PRO A 620 -1.31 11.25 -11.23
N THR A 621 -0.20 10.79 -10.64
CA THR A 621 1.13 10.80 -11.30
C THR A 621 1.10 9.99 -12.59
N ALA A 622 0.51 8.80 -12.53
CA ALA A 622 0.33 7.93 -13.69
C ALA A 622 -0.66 8.55 -14.68
N ASP A 623 -1.83 8.99 -14.20
CA ASP A 623 -2.92 9.41 -15.07
C ASP A 623 -2.63 10.72 -15.80
N LEU A 624 -1.98 11.70 -15.17
CA LEU A 624 -1.53 12.92 -15.84
C LEU A 624 -0.49 12.61 -16.94
N SER A 625 0.43 11.68 -16.67
CA SER A 625 1.42 11.24 -17.67
C SER A 625 0.78 10.44 -18.81
N ARG A 626 -0.26 9.67 -18.50
CA ARG A 626 -0.93 8.79 -19.48
C ARG A 626 -1.91 9.55 -20.36
N TYR A 627 -2.70 10.45 -19.79
CA TYR A 627 -3.84 11.08 -20.46
C TYR A 627 -3.58 12.54 -20.83
N ILE A 628 -2.97 13.35 -19.95
CA ILE A 628 -2.66 14.76 -20.29
C ILE A 628 -1.41 14.84 -21.17
N LEU A 629 -0.31 14.18 -20.79
CA LEU A 629 0.87 14.08 -21.66
C LEU A 629 0.59 13.13 -22.85
N GLY A 630 -0.23 12.10 -22.62
CA GLY A 630 -0.79 11.25 -23.67
C GLY A 630 -0.04 9.94 -23.92
N VAL A 631 1.02 9.63 -23.17
CA VAL A 631 1.91 8.50 -23.47
C VAL A 631 1.31 7.16 -23.03
N GLN A 632 1.17 6.22 -23.97
CA GLN A 632 0.58 4.91 -23.70
C GLN A 632 1.29 3.79 -24.46
N PRO A 633 1.52 2.61 -23.84
CA PRO A 633 1.96 1.42 -24.55
C PRO A 633 0.82 0.89 -25.43
N VAL A 634 1.15 0.41 -26.64
CA VAL A 634 0.22 -0.33 -27.52
C VAL A 634 0.54 -1.82 -27.49
N THR A 635 1.83 -2.16 -27.38
CA THR A 635 2.29 -3.54 -27.17
C THR A 635 3.30 -3.57 -26.02
N PRO A 636 3.48 -4.73 -25.34
CA PRO A 636 4.38 -4.83 -24.21
C PRO A 636 5.79 -4.29 -24.46
N GLY A 637 6.32 -3.54 -23.49
CA GLY A 637 7.67 -2.97 -23.52
C GLY A 637 7.84 -1.78 -24.47
N PHE A 638 6.74 -1.08 -24.79
CA PHE A 638 6.72 0.08 -25.70
C PHE A 638 7.31 -0.20 -27.09
N ARG A 639 7.30 -1.47 -27.55
CA ARG A 639 7.69 -1.82 -28.93
C ARG A 639 6.84 -1.06 -29.95
N GLN A 640 5.56 -0.94 -29.64
CA GLN A 640 4.62 -0.01 -30.24
C GLN A 640 4.02 0.87 -29.14
N TRP A 641 3.88 2.15 -29.44
CA TRP A 641 3.37 3.16 -28.50
C TRP A 641 2.40 4.12 -29.18
N GLN A 642 1.65 4.87 -28.38
CA GLN A 642 0.87 5.99 -28.86
C GLN A 642 1.04 7.21 -27.96
N VAL A 643 0.89 8.39 -28.56
CA VAL A 643 0.75 9.66 -27.84
C VAL A 643 -0.61 10.24 -28.20
N ALA A 644 -1.54 10.27 -27.25
CA ALA A 644 -2.91 10.74 -27.44
C ALA A 644 -3.32 11.68 -26.29
N PRO A 645 -2.95 12.98 -26.36
CA PRO A 645 -3.20 13.91 -25.27
C PRO A 645 -4.67 14.32 -25.16
N GLN A 646 -5.19 14.34 -23.93
CA GLN A 646 -6.42 15.01 -23.56
C GLN A 646 -6.04 16.42 -23.06
N SER A 647 -6.27 17.45 -23.86
CA SER A 647 -5.88 18.82 -23.50
C SER A 647 -6.73 19.40 -22.37
N PHE A 648 -7.99 18.97 -22.28
CA PHE A 648 -8.98 19.64 -21.43
C PHE A 648 -8.95 21.16 -21.66
N ASP A 649 -8.71 21.97 -20.63
CA ASP A 649 -8.61 23.44 -20.72
C ASP A 649 -7.16 23.94 -20.59
N LEU A 650 -6.17 23.04 -20.72
CA LEU A 650 -4.77 23.39 -20.57
C LEU A 650 -4.21 24.04 -21.85
N GLY A 651 -3.38 25.06 -21.67
CA GLY A 651 -2.69 25.74 -22.76
C GLY A 651 -1.49 24.94 -23.29
N TRP A 652 -0.83 24.15 -22.43
CA TRP A 652 0.29 23.31 -22.81
C TRP A 652 0.53 22.19 -21.79
N ALA A 653 1.17 21.12 -22.25
CA ALA A 653 1.85 20.15 -21.38
C ALA A 653 3.15 19.67 -22.03
N GLU A 654 4.14 19.38 -21.21
CA GLU A 654 5.41 18.78 -21.62
C GLU A 654 5.91 17.80 -20.57
N GLY A 655 6.68 16.81 -21.00
CA GLY A 655 7.16 15.77 -20.10
C GLY A 655 7.96 14.69 -20.80
N LYS A 656 8.41 13.76 -19.97
CA LYS A 656 9.22 12.61 -20.35
C LYS A 656 8.67 11.37 -19.67
N TYR A 657 8.41 10.33 -20.44
CA TYR A 657 7.96 9.02 -19.95
C TYR A 657 9.07 7.98 -20.19
N PRO A 658 9.66 7.40 -19.14
CA PRO A 658 10.67 6.37 -19.26
C PRO A 658 10.12 5.09 -19.89
N ILE A 659 10.87 4.49 -20.81
CA ILE A 659 10.53 3.21 -21.46
C ILE A 659 11.78 2.32 -21.53
N PRO A 660 11.66 1.00 -21.76
CA PRO A 660 12.83 0.10 -21.77
C PRO A 660 13.96 0.52 -22.73
N GLN A 661 13.63 1.21 -23.83
CA GLN A 661 14.58 1.66 -24.85
C GLN A 661 15.11 3.09 -24.62
N GLY A 662 14.73 3.76 -23.52
CA GLY A 662 15.11 5.14 -23.24
C GLY A 662 13.94 5.93 -22.65
N ALA A 663 13.44 6.93 -23.38
CA ALA A 663 12.25 7.66 -22.97
C ALA A 663 11.52 8.29 -24.16
N LEU A 664 10.21 8.44 -24.03
CA LEU A 664 9.39 9.27 -24.89
C LEU A 664 9.32 10.69 -24.31
N SER A 665 9.71 11.70 -25.09
CA SER A 665 9.53 13.10 -24.71
C SER A 665 8.41 13.69 -25.53
N VAL A 666 7.45 14.33 -24.86
CA VAL A 666 6.26 14.92 -25.51
C VAL A 666 6.14 16.36 -25.05
N LYS A 667 5.84 17.25 -26.00
CA LYS A 667 5.47 18.63 -25.75
C LYS A 667 4.33 19.00 -26.69
N TRP A 668 3.26 19.55 -26.17
CA TRP A 668 2.20 20.16 -26.97
C TRP A 668 1.76 21.49 -26.35
N SER A 669 1.31 22.42 -27.19
CA SER A 669 0.84 23.74 -26.77
C SER A 669 -0.12 24.34 -27.78
N PHE A 670 -1.03 25.19 -27.31
CA PHE A 670 -1.79 26.12 -28.13
C PHE A 670 -1.13 27.50 -28.06
N ASP A 671 -0.94 28.16 -29.22
CA ASP A 671 -0.47 29.54 -29.25
C ASP A 671 -1.58 30.55 -28.88
N GLU A 672 -1.26 31.84 -28.86
CA GLU A 672 -2.22 32.91 -28.53
C GLU A 672 -3.46 32.94 -29.43
N ASN A 673 -3.38 32.37 -30.64
CA ASN A 673 -4.50 32.26 -31.58
C ASN A 673 -5.26 30.93 -31.48
N GLY A 674 -4.82 30.03 -30.59
CA GLY A 674 -5.38 28.69 -30.39
C GLY A 674 -4.89 27.64 -31.39
N PHE A 675 -3.82 27.92 -32.15
CA PHE A 675 -3.25 26.94 -33.08
C PHE A 675 -2.33 25.97 -32.34
N VAL A 676 -2.48 24.68 -32.65
CA VAL A 676 -1.71 23.61 -31.98
C VAL A 676 -0.29 23.47 -32.53
N GLN A 677 0.65 23.26 -31.62
CA GLN A 677 2.02 22.86 -31.90
C GLN A 677 2.36 21.64 -31.06
N MET A 678 3.07 20.67 -31.63
CA MET A 678 3.43 19.44 -30.94
C MET A 678 4.81 18.93 -31.38
N HIS A 679 5.58 18.44 -30.44
CA HIS A 679 6.86 17.79 -30.64
C HIS A 679 6.90 16.49 -29.83
N VAL A 680 7.24 15.39 -30.49
CA VAL A 680 7.41 14.08 -29.85
C VAL A 680 8.76 13.51 -30.27
N THR A 681 9.60 13.20 -29.29
CA THR A 681 10.87 12.50 -29.49
C THR A 681 10.75 11.08 -28.96
N SER A 682 11.18 10.09 -29.74
CA SER A 682 11.11 8.67 -29.37
C SER A 682 12.42 7.93 -29.62
N PRO A 683 12.77 6.91 -28.81
CA PRO A 683 13.99 6.14 -29.03
C PRO A 683 13.98 5.38 -30.36
N CYS A 684 15.17 5.25 -30.98
CA CYS A 684 15.36 4.48 -32.20
C CYS A 684 14.85 3.04 -32.06
N GLY A 685 14.24 2.50 -33.12
CA GLY A 685 13.75 1.11 -33.14
C GLY A 685 12.40 0.92 -32.42
N THR A 686 11.70 2.00 -32.08
CA THR A 686 10.31 1.97 -31.64
C THR A 686 9.41 2.63 -32.68
N ASN A 687 8.17 2.14 -32.81
CA ASN A 687 7.19 2.69 -33.74
C ASN A 687 5.99 3.21 -32.96
N GLY A 688 5.39 4.31 -33.41
CA GLY A 688 4.27 4.88 -32.70
C GLY A 688 3.24 5.60 -33.55
N THR A 689 2.13 5.92 -32.91
CA THR A 689 1.08 6.79 -33.48
C THR A 689 0.92 8.03 -32.61
N VAL A 690 1.02 9.21 -33.21
CA VAL A 690 0.79 10.49 -32.53
C VAL A 690 -0.58 11.02 -32.94
N TYR A 691 -1.39 11.40 -31.95
CA TYR A 691 -2.63 12.14 -32.11
C TYR A 691 -2.46 13.54 -31.55
N LEU A 692 -3.15 14.51 -32.15
CA LEU A 692 -3.14 15.89 -31.67
C LEU A 692 -3.98 16.00 -30.38
N PRO A 693 -3.62 16.91 -29.45
CA PRO A 693 -4.38 17.14 -28.23
C PRO A 693 -5.86 17.41 -28.51
N GLN A 694 -6.76 16.78 -27.75
CA GLN A 694 -8.21 16.95 -27.86
C GLN A 694 -8.86 17.45 -26.55
N PRO A 695 -9.82 18.40 -26.63
CA PRO A 695 -10.26 19.10 -27.84
C PRO A 695 -9.22 20.11 -28.37
N LEU A 696 -9.24 20.34 -29.69
CA LEU A 696 -8.50 21.47 -30.28
C LEU A 696 -9.23 22.80 -29.97
N GLN A 697 -8.47 23.87 -29.74
CA GLN A 697 -9.04 25.21 -29.58
C GLN A 697 -9.50 25.84 -30.92
N LYS A 698 -9.01 25.31 -32.04
CA LYS A 698 -9.38 25.71 -33.40
C LYS A 698 -9.59 24.49 -34.28
N THR A 699 -10.51 24.61 -35.25
CA THR A 699 -10.67 23.61 -36.30
C THR A 699 -9.35 23.43 -37.05
N LEU A 700 -8.99 22.19 -37.35
CA LEU A 700 -7.76 21.89 -38.06
C LEU A 700 -7.84 22.37 -39.52
N GLY A 701 -6.98 23.32 -39.88
CA GLY A 701 -6.83 23.88 -41.23
C GLY A 701 -5.54 23.42 -41.90
N SER A 702 -4.77 24.37 -42.44
CA SER A 702 -3.42 24.10 -42.95
C SER A 702 -2.45 23.75 -41.82
N TYR A 703 -1.49 22.86 -42.08
CA TYR A 703 -0.46 22.50 -41.11
C TYR A 703 0.83 22.04 -41.78
N HIS A 704 1.92 22.09 -41.02
CA HIS A 704 3.19 21.48 -41.35
C HIS A 704 3.45 20.29 -40.42
N VAL A 705 3.87 19.18 -41.01
CA VAL A 705 4.26 17.96 -40.27
C VAL A 705 5.61 17.46 -40.77
N SER A 706 6.46 17.01 -39.85
CA SER A 706 7.74 16.35 -40.13
C SER A 706 7.89 15.14 -39.22
N GLY A 707 8.58 14.09 -39.70
CA GLY A 707 8.82 12.88 -38.92
C GLY A 707 7.61 11.95 -38.73
N GLY A 708 6.51 12.18 -39.46
CA GLY A 708 5.35 11.30 -39.43
C GLY A 708 4.44 11.43 -40.64
N VAL A 709 3.65 10.38 -40.89
CA VAL A 709 2.73 10.29 -42.04
C VAL A 709 1.30 10.10 -41.53
N PRO A 710 0.30 10.87 -42.02
CA PRO A 710 -1.10 10.67 -41.66
C PRO A 710 -1.54 9.22 -41.87
N ASN A 711 -2.17 8.61 -40.86
CA ASN A 711 -2.57 7.20 -40.88
C ASN A 711 -4.01 6.97 -41.39
N GLY A 712 -4.72 8.03 -41.80
CA GLY A 712 -6.12 7.97 -42.25
C GLY A 712 -7.16 7.79 -41.13
N LYS A 713 -6.73 7.69 -39.87
CA LYS A 713 -7.58 7.52 -38.67
C LYS A 713 -7.45 8.70 -37.68
N GLY A 714 -7.05 9.87 -38.19
CA GLY A 714 -6.89 11.08 -37.38
C GLY A 714 -5.56 11.18 -36.60
N GLY A 715 -4.61 10.26 -36.82
CA GLY A 715 -3.27 10.31 -36.23
C GLY A 715 -2.15 10.26 -37.28
N PHE A 716 -0.91 10.26 -36.79
CA PHE A 716 0.32 10.22 -37.60
C PHE A 716 1.17 9.03 -37.18
N THR A 717 1.53 8.17 -38.13
CA THR A 717 2.49 7.08 -37.91
C THR A 717 3.90 7.66 -37.87
N VAL A 718 4.67 7.28 -36.85
CA VAL A 718 6.03 7.75 -36.56
C VAL A 718 6.96 6.54 -36.43
N GLU A 719 8.08 6.56 -37.15
CA GLU A 719 9.14 5.53 -37.14
C GLU A 719 10.46 6.15 -36.61
N GLY A 720 10.46 6.67 -35.37
CA GLY A 720 11.57 7.44 -34.76
C GLY A 720 11.85 8.80 -35.44
N MET A 721 12.91 9.55 -35.13
CA MET A 721 13.37 9.97 -33.79
C MET A 721 12.63 11.23 -33.31
N ASP A 722 12.18 12.11 -34.22
CA ASP A 722 11.52 13.38 -33.90
C ASP A 722 10.31 13.60 -34.81
N PHE A 723 9.13 13.74 -34.21
CA PHE A 723 7.89 14.13 -34.86
C PHE A 723 7.55 15.56 -34.48
N THR A 724 7.31 16.43 -35.47
CA THR A 724 6.85 17.80 -35.23
C THR A 724 5.57 18.09 -35.99
N PHE A 725 4.63 18.74 -35.33
CA PHE A 725 3.40 19.24 -35.93
C PHE A 725 3.20 20.71 -35.59
N ARG A 726 2.84 21.52 -36.58
CA ARG A 726 2.47 22.92 -36.40
C ARG A 726 1.29 23.27 -37.27
N GLN A 727 0.17 23.62 -36.65
CA GLN A 727 -0.95 24.21 -37.36
C GLN A 727 -0.60 25.64 -37.81
N THR A 728 -1.06 26.02 -38.99
CA THR A 728 -0.92 27.37 -39.56
C THR A 728 -2.29 27.98 -39.81
N SER A 729 -2.31 29.32 -39.95
CA SER A 729 -3.49 30.09 -40.34
C SER A 729 -4.11 29.65 -41.66
#